data_AF-A0A970VW57-F1
#
_entry.id   AF-A0A970VW57-F1
#
_cell.length_a   1.000
_cell.length_b   1.000
_cell.length_c   1.000
_cell.angle_alpha   90.00
_cell.angle_beta   90.00
_cell.angle_gamma   90.00
#
_symmetry.space_group_name_H-M   'P 1'
#
loop_
_entity.id
_entity.type
_entity.pdbx_description
1 polymer ?
#
loop_
_entity_poly.entity_id
_entity_poly.type
_entity_poly.pdbx_seq_one_letter_code
_entity_poly.pdbx_strand_id
1 'polypeptide(L)'
;MHSDWLVALLFFAAGIVVLASGIFVLQGNRKAPPNRAFFALTIAITIWSAGMAMSTIAPNAATCEIFRRFSAIGWGTTYAILLHFILIITGKLFPRKWWFYACLYFPAFITLLAFAVPSGINPYPYNLQLTEYGWINDVENNIWDWIFYVYFIGFTALGFVFIYQWGKQSADEIVKRQSRLICLTIIIAFILGTLTDVVLCSLYSGFPQLAPVILLIPVLAIYHILQKDSFGITEGVDRKASYMSIFSCVLIYLILTTLQFVLGNGGLDRESFVLDKSTIKGIITQIQMFISLYLVMRDNRPGYIVSVLLNSIGLLGTVVFLVRNNSTETLPGIISHIGVLIVVTLIETYRERNAAYIKQINTQSVKEKFYSNVFRQAPVGIAIMNNQKHTRYEEFADININPMYERILGRSKEELQNITWLEITHPEDLDTDLEYFEQFKKGKIDQYSLEKRFIKPDGSEVWVNMLVAPFCDSEEKYEDHVCIITDITERKKMEAELKYNSEHVLLTGLYNRTVLERVLDRDATLPLTEKRGLVYINLSALHALSLRYGFQYNQFMIKKIADSLKTFCHEKCTLFNTYEDRFVFYVKGYKDKNELTAFCKSVAATLNSHLYIHGITAGIGVIEIDEDLVKDRDRILR
;
A
#
# COMPACT_ATOMS: atom_id res chain seq x y z
N MET A 1 -24.71 -42.12 -36.38
CA MET A 1 -23.95 -41.59 -35.23
C MET A 1 -24.95 -41.40 -34.11
N HIS A 2 -24.84 -42.10 -32.98
CA HIS A 2 -25.80 -41.96 -31.89
C HIS A 2 -25.64 -40.57 -31.25
N SER A 3 -26.69 -39.74 -31.28
CA SER A 3 -26.70 -38.37 -30.76
C SER A 3 -26.77 -38.30 -29.23
N ASP A 4 -27.06 -39.41 -28.56
CA ASP A 4 -27.02 -39.64 -27.12
C ASP A 4 -25.69 -39.26 -26.44
N TRP A 5 -24.56 -39.58 -27.08
CA TRP A 5 -23.23 -39.27 -26.57
C TRP A 5 -22.91 -37.78 -26.62
N LEU A 6 -23.40 -37.06 -27.63
CA LEU A 6 -23.22 -35.61 -27.73
C LEU A 6 -23.96 -34.88 -26.62
N VAL A 7 -25.16 -35.35 -26.27
CA VAL A 7 -25.96 -34.81 -25.18
C VAL A 7 -25.32 -35.10 -23.82
N ALA A 8 -24.84 -36.33 -23.59
CA ALA A 8 -24.11 -36.68 -22.37
C ALA A 8 -22.86 -35.82 -22.17
N LEU A 9 -22.12 -35.60 -23.25
CA LEU A 9 -20.93 -34.75 -23.26
C LEU A 9 -21.23 -33.30 -22.91
N LEU A 10 -22.31 -32.74 -23.45
CA LEU A 10 -22.74 -31.39 -23.14
C LEU A 10 -22.99 -31.23 -21.63
N PHE A 11 -23.62 -32.22 -20.99
CA PHE A 11 -23.83 -32.23 -19.55
C PHE A 11 -22.53 -32.38 -18.76
N PHE A 12 -21.60 -33.25 -19.17
CA PHE A 12 -20.29 -33.32 -18.51
C PHE A 12 -19.51 -32.00 -18.62
N ALA A 13 -19.54 -31.35 -19.79
CA ALA A 13 -18.89 -30.07 -20.01
C ALA A 13 -19.44 -29.00 -19.07
N ALA A 14 -20.77 -28.90 -18.99
CA ALA A 14 -21.44 -27.98 -18.09
C ALA A 14 -21.08 -28.25 -16.62
N GLY A 15 -21.12 -29.51 -16.19
CA GLY A 15 -20.82 -29.89 -14.80
C GLY A 15 -19.40 -29.55 -14.37
N ILE A 16 -18.40 -29.75 -15.25
CA ILE A 16 -16.99 -29.43 -14.99
C ILE A 16 -16.77 -27.92 -14.86
N VAL A 17 -17.34 -27.15 -15.77
CA VAL A 17 -17.21 -25.69 -15.78
C VAL A 17 -17.85 -25.09 -14.54
N VAL A 18 -19.05 -25.55 -14.18
CA VAL A 18 -19.75 -25.15 -12.95
C VAL A 18 -18.93 -25.47 -11.71
N LEU A 19 -18.41 -26.70 -11.58
CA LEU A 19 -17.61 -27.11 -10.43
C LEU A 19 -16.35 -26.26 -10.27
N ALA A 20 -15.65 -26.03 -11.38
CA ALA A 20 -14.45 -25.21 -11.40
C ALA A 20 -14.75 -23.78 -10.93
N SER A 21 -15.81 -23.14 -11.46
CA SER A 21 -16.26 -21.81 -11.02
C SER A 21 -16.50 -21.74 -9.50
N GLY A 22 -17.13 -22.76 -8.92
CA GLY A 22 -17.34 -22.85 -7.48
C GLY A 22 -16.05 -22.91 -6.66
N ILE A 23 -15.11 -23.77 -7.08
CA ILE A 23 -13.82 -23.96 -6.40
C ILE A 23 -13.04 -22.64 -6.34
N PHE A 24 -12.99 -21.89 -7.44
CA PHE A 24 -12.26 -20.62 -7.51
C PHE A 24 -12.84 -19.56 -6.58
N VAL A 25 -14.16 -19.40 -6.55
CA VAL A 25 -14.82 -18.45 -5.65
C VAL A 25 -14.54 -18.81 -4.19
N LEU A 26 -14.58 -20.11 -3.86
CA LEU A 26 -14.27 -20.57 -2.51
C LEU A 26 -12.80 -20.30 -2.12
N GLN A 27 -11.85 -20.49 -3.04
CA GLN A 27 -10.44 -20.22 -2.78
C GLN A 27 -10.13 -18.74 -2.54
N GLY A 28 -10.85 -17.83 -3.21
CA GLY A 28 -10.68 -16.38 -3.01
C GLY A 28 -10.97 -15.94 -1.57
N ASN A 29 -12.05 -16.46 -0.96
CA ASN A 29 -12.34 -16.25 0.46
C ASN A 29 -13.19 -17.39 1.04
N ARG A 30 -12.52 -18.36 1.69
CA ARG A 30 -13.18 -19.56 2.25
C ARG A 30 -14.15 -19.23 3.40
N LYS A 31 -13.97 -18.11 4.08
CA LYS A 31 -14.78 -17.70 5.24
C LYS A 31 -16.03 -16.94 4.84
N ALA A 32 -16.05 -16.32 3.66
CA ALA A 32 -17.19 -15.54 3.19
C ALA A 32 -18.44 -16.42 3.01
N PRO A 33 -19.58 -16.10 3.68
CA PRO A 33 -20.83 -16.84 3.50
C PRO A 33 -21.33 -16.92 2.05
N PRO A 34 -21.28 -15.84 1.22
CA PRO A 34 -21.66 -15.92 -0.19
C PRO A 34 -20.86 -16.96 -0.97
N ASN A 35 -19.55 -17.05 -0.73
CA ASN A 35 -18.66 -17.93 -1.47
C ASN A 35 -18.94 -19.41 -1.14
N ARG A 36 -19.24 -19.73 0.13
CA ARG A 36 -19.63 -21.08 0.54
C ARG A 36 -20.98 -21.49 -0.03
N ALA A 37 -21.96 -20.58 -0.01
CA ALA A 37 -23.28 -20.85 -0.59
C ALA A 37 -23.23 -21.00 -2.12
N PHE A 38 -22.42 -20.18 -2.80
CA PHE A 38 -22.18 -20.33 -4.24
C PHE A 38 -21.48 -21.66 -4.55
N PHE A 39 -20.48 -22.06 -3.77
CA PHE A 39 -19.83 -23.37 -3.94
C PHE A 39 -20.82 -24.53 -3.75
N ALA A 40 -21.68 -24.48 -2.74
CA ALA A 40 -22.74 -25.46 -2.55
C ALA A 40 -23.71 -25.52 -3.75
N LEU A 41 -24.07 -24.36 -4.32
CA LEU A 41 -24.90 -24.29 -5.53
C LEU A 41 -24.23 -24.98 -6.71
N THR A 42 -22.95 -24.70 -6.93
CA THR A 42 -22.20 -25.33 -8.03
C THR A 42 -22.08 -26.85 -7.86
N ILE A 43 -21.90 -27.35 -6.63
CA ILE A 43 -21.91 -28.80 -6.36
C ILE A 43 -23.25 -29.42 -6.74
N ALA A 44 -24.36 -28.81 -6.33
CA ALA A 44 -25.70 -29.33 -6.64
C ALA A 44 -25.94 -29.40 -8.16
N ILE A 45 -25.57 -28.35 -8.91
CA ILE A 45 -25.69 -28.33 -10.37
C ILE A 45 -24.73 -29.33 -11.03
N THR A 46 -23.53 -29.53 -10.49
CA THR A 46 -22.61 -30.57 -11.00
C THR A 46 -23.16 -31.98 -10.79
N ILE A 47 -23.75 -32.28 -9.63
CA ILE A 47 -24.42 -33.57 -9.36
C ILE A 47 -25.58 -33.78 -10.34
N TRP A 48 -26.39 -32.74 -10.56
CA TRP A 48 -27.46 -32.76 -11.55
C TRP A 48 -26.92 -33.09 -12.95
N SER A 49 -25.94 -32.32 -13.41
CA SER A 49 -25.37 -32.47 -14.75
C SER A 49 -24.72 -33.84 -14.94
N ALA A 50 -23.96 -34.34 -13.95
CA ALA A 50 -23.34 -35.66 -14.02
C ALA A 50 -24.39 -36.80 -14.03
N GLY A 51 -25.44 -36.69 -13.22
CA GLY A 51 -26.53 -37.66 -13.22
C GLY A 51 -27.29 -37.70 -14.55
N MET A 52 -27.56 -36.53 -15.14
CA MET A 52 -28.15 -36.43 -16.47
C MET A 52 -27.25 -37.08 -17.53
N ALA A 53 -25.96 -36.73 -17.54
CA ALA A 53 -24.98 -37.27 -18.47
C ALA A 53 -24.88 -38.79 -18.42
N MET A 54 -24.88 -39.38 -17.22
CA MET A 54 -24.82 -40.84 -17.05
C MET A 54 -26.15 -41.51 -17.40
N SER A 55 -27.27 -40.84 -17.15
CA SER A 55 -28.59 -41.38 -17.46
C SER A 55 -28.82 -41.52 -18.98
N THR A 56 -28.35 -40.55 -19.78
CA THR A 56 -28.60 -40.54 -21.24
C THR A 56 -27.94 -41.71 -21.96
N ILE A 57 -26.75 -42.13 -21.50
CA ILE A 57 -25.95 -43.24 -22.08
C ILE A 57 -26.12 -44.56 -21.31
N ALA A 58 -27.11 -44.66 -20.43
CA ALA A 58 -27.30 -45.86 -19.62
C ALA A 58 -27.61 -47.09 -20.50
N PRO A 59 -27.11 -48.29 -20.14
CA PRO A 59 -27.30 -49.49 -20.96
C PRO A 59 -28.73 -50.03 -20.93
N ASN A 60 -29.52 -49.71 -19.90
CA ASN A 60 -30.91 -50.14 -19.75
C ASN A 60 -31.68 -49.17 -18.85
N ALA A 61 -33.03 -49.29 -18.86
CA ALA A 61 -33.93 -48.43 -18.10
C ALA A 61 -33.65 -48.43 -16.59
N ALA A 62 -33.35 -49.60 -16.00
CA ALA A 62 -33.06 -49.70 -14.55
C ALA A 62 -31.80 -48.91 -14.16
N THR A 63 -30.73 -49.00 -14.98
CA THR A 63 -29.51 -48.22 -14.76
C THR A 63 -29.74 -46.73 -15.00
N CYS A 64 -30.56 -46.40 -16.01
CA CYS A 64 -30.97 -45.02 -16.27
C CYS A 64 -31.71 -44.42 -15.07
N GLU A 65 -32.65 -45.16 -14.48
CA GLU A 65 -33.40 -44.76 -13.30
C GLU A 65 -32.48 -44.46 -12.12
N ILE A 66 -31.48 -45.30 -11.85
CA ILE A 66 -30.49 -45.07 -10.79
C ILE A 66 -29.77 -43.72 -10.99
N PHE A 67 -29.34 -43.42 -12.21
CA PHE A 67 -28.68 -42.15 -12.50
C PHE A 67 -29.63 -40.96 -12.48
N ARG A 68 -30.91 -41.15 -12.82
CA ARG A 68 -31.96 -40.13 -12.66
C ARG A 68 -32.25 -39.83 -11.19
N ARG A 69 -32.27 -40.84 -10.33
CA ARG A 69 -32.36 -40.69 -8.87
C ARG A 69 -31.17 -39.92 -8.30
N PHE A 70 -29.95 -40.24 -8.77
CA PHE A 70 -28.76 -39.48 -8.41
C PHE A 70 -28.83 -38.01 -8.88
N SER A 71 -29.29 -37.79 -10.11
CA SER A 71 -29.53 -36.46 -10.68
C SER A 71 -30.52 -35.63 -9.84
N ALA A 72 -31.54 -36.26 -9.28
CA ALA A 72 -32.53 -35.61 -8.40
C ALA A 72 -31.95 -35.03 -7.12
N ILE A 73 -30.81 -35.54 -6.65
CA ILE A 73 -30.07 -34.91 -5.54
C ILE A 73 -29.66 -33.49 -5.90
N GLY A 74 -29.19 -33.30 -7.13
CA GLY A 74 -28.76 -32.00 -7.64
C GLY A 74 -29.93 -31.06 -7.92
N TRP A 75 -30.85 -31.45 -8.82
CA TRP A 75 -31.92 -30.54 -9.24
C TRP A 75 -32.95 -30.24 -8.13
N GLY A 76 -33.20 -31.20 -7.23
CA GLY A 76 -34.10 -31.01 -6.09
C GLY A 76 -33.58 -29.98 -5.09
N THR A 77 -32.26 -29.87 -4.90
CA THR A 77 -31.64 -28.95 -3.94
C THR A 77 -31.21 -27.61 -4.53
N THR A 78 -30.99 -27.54 -5.85
CA THR A 78 -30.44 -26.37 -6.55
C THR A 78 -31.21 -25.08 -6.25
N TYR A 79 -32.55 -25.10 -6.32
CA TYR A 79 -33.35 -23.88 -6.17
C TYR A 79 -33.40 -23.36 -4.72
N ALA A 80 -33.42 -24.26 -3.72
CA ALA A 80 -33.29 -23.88 -2.30
C ALA A 80 -31.91 -23.29 -2.00
N ILE A 81 -30.84 -23.88 -2.52
CA ILE A 81 -29.48 -23.35 -2.35
C ILE A 81 -29.31 -22.02 -3.08
N LEU A 82 -29.88 -21.86 -4.27
CA LEU A 82 -29.87 -20.59 -5.02
C LEU A 82 -30.59 -19.50 -4.22
N LEU A 83 -31.79 -19.78 -3.68
CA LEU A 83 -32.52 -18.83 -2.85
C LEU A 83 -31.74 -18.50 -1.57
N HIS A 84 -31.10 -19.48 -0.92
CA HIS A 84 -30.21 -19.25 0.22
C HIS A 84 -29.06 -18.31 -0.15
N PHE A 85 -28.38 -18.57 -1.27
CA PHE A 85 -27.32 -17.70 -1.79
C PHE A 85 -27.82 -16.27 -2.00
N ILE A 86 -28.99 -16.11 -2.62
CA ILE A 86 -29.63 -14.80 -2.85
C ILE A 86 -29.93 -14.08 -1.53
N LEU A 87 -30.46 -14.79 -0.54
CA LEU A 87 -30.75 -14.22 0.79
C LEU A 87 -29.47 -13.73 1.50
N ILE A 88 -28.35 -14.43 1.31
CA ILE A 88 -27.05 -14.02 1.84
C ILE A 88 -26.59 -12.71 1.18
N ILE A 89 -26.55 -12.64 -0.15
CA ILE A 89 -26.02 -11.45 -0.86
C ILE A 89 -26.92 -10.21 -0.71
N THR A 90 -28.22 -10.42 -0.51
CA THR A 90 -29.18 -9.33 -0.29
C THR A 90 -29.28 -8.91 1.18
N GLY A 91 -28.56 -9.57 2.09
CA GLY A 91 -28.60 -9.29 3.53
C GLY A 91 -29.92 -9.65 4.21
N LYS A 92 -30.79 -10.42 3.54
CA LYS A 92 -32.12 -10.83 4.05
C LYS A 92 -32.10 -12.17 4.78
N LEU A 93 -30.94 -12.81 4.93
CA LEU A 93 -30.82 -14.02 5.72
C LEU A 93 -31.06 -13.69 7.21
N PHE A 94 -31.89 -14.48 7.89
CA PHE A 94 -32.16 -14.35 9.32
C PHE A 94 -31.33 -15.36 10.13
N PRO A 95 -30.09 -15.03 10.57
CA PRO A 95 -29.13 -16.02 11.07
C PRO A 95 -29.44 -16.63 12.45
N ARG A 96 -30.52 -16.21 13.13
CA ARG A 96 -30.78 -16.59 14.54
C ARG A 96 -31.87 -17.66 14.75
N LYS A 97 -32.57 -18.12 13.71
CA LYS A 97 -33.73 -19.01 13.88
C LYS A 97 -33.58 -20.28 13.04
N TRP A 98 -33.35 -21.42 13.71
CA TRP A 98 -33.15 -22.73 13.06
C TRP A 98 -34.35 -23.14 12.17
N TRP A 99 -35.57 -22.79 12.57
CA TRP A 99 -36.78 -23.10 11.80
C TRP A 99 -36.83 -22.41 10.43
N PHE A 100 -36.12 -21.29 10.25
CA PHE A 100 -36.05 -20.61 8.95
C PHE A 100 -35.33 -21.49 7.92
N TYR A 101 -34.22 -22.12 8.32
CA TYR A 101 -33.50 -23.07 7.48
C TYR A 101 -34.35 -24.32 7.21
N ALA A 102 -35.08 -24.81 8.22
CA ALA A 102 -36.01 -25.91 8.01
C ALA A 102 -37.07 -25.57 6.95
N CYS A 103 -37.68 -24.38 7.02
CA CYS A 103 -38.67 -23.93 6.02
C CYS A 103 -38.06 -23.75 4.63
N LEU A 104 -36.87 -23.16 4.54
CA LEU A 104 -36.18 -22.92 3.27
C LEU A 104 -35.85 -24.22 2.52
N TYR A 105 -35.43 -25.26 3.25
CA TYR A 105 -35.02 -26.54 2.67
C TYR A 105 -36.10 -27.61 2.68
N PHE A 106 -37.25 -27.37 3.31
CA PHE A 106 -38.35 -28.35 3.36
C PHE A 106 -38.85 -28.76 1.97
N PRO A 107 -39.11 -27.85 1.01
CA PRO A 107 -39.49 -28.25 -0.35
C PRO A 107 -38.42 -29.11 -1.05
N ALA A 108 -37.13 -28.80 -0.84
CA ALA A 108 -36.04 -29.61 -1.36
C ALA A 108 -36.00 -31.01 -0.72
N PHE A 109 -36.29 -31.11 0.58
CA PHE A 109 -36.35 -32.41 1.27
C PHE A 109 -37.49 -33.29 0.73
N ILE A 110 -38.67 -32.71 0.50
CA ILE A 110 -39.81 -33.42 -0.07
C ILE A 110 -39.53 -33.89 -1.50
N THR A 111 -38.90 -33.07 -2.33
CA THR A 111 -38.53 -33.48 -3.70
C THR A 111 -37.50 -34.61 -3.71
N LEU A 112 -36.53 -34.60 -2.78
CA LEU A 112 -35.57 -35.69 -2.62
C LEU A 112 -36.26 -37.00 -2.21
N LEU A 113 -37.22 -36.96 -1.28
CA LEU A 113 -37.96 -38.14 -0.86
C LEU A 113 -38.81 -38.73 -1.98
N ALA A 114 -39.36 -37.88 -2.85
CA ALA A 114 -40.20 -38.30 -3.97
C ALA A 114 -39.38 -38.85 -5.14
N PHE A 115 -38.27 -38.21 -5.51
CA PHE A 115 -37.56 -38.52 -6.76
C PHE A 115 -36.21 -39.23 -6.56
N ALA A 116 -35.46 -38.93 -5.50
CA ALA A 116 -34.13 -39.53 -5.30
C ALA A 116 -34.21 -40.87 -4.54
N VAL A 117 -35.03 -40.93 -3.48
CA VAL A 117 -35.12 -42.11 -2.60
C VAL A 117 -36.24 -43.04 -3.08
N PRO A 118 -36.02 -44.38 -3.18
CA PRO A 118 -37.07 -45.34 -3.47
C PRO A 118 -37.96 -45.58 -2.23
N SER A 119 -38.63 -44.53 -1.78
CA SER A 119 -39.44 -44.50 -0.54
C SER A 119 -40.85 -45.08 -0.71
N GLY A 120 -41.27 -45.35 -1.95
CA GLY A 120 -42.64 -45.74 -2.29
C GLY A 120 -43.64 -44.58 -2.32
N ILE A 121 -43.23 -43.37 -1.93
CA ILE A 121 -44.07 -42.16 -1.91
C ILE A 121 -44.44 -41.70 -3.32
N ASN A 122 -43.48 -41.80 -4.25
CA ASN A 122 -43.73 -41.69 -5.68
C ASN A 122 -43.38 -43.04 -6.33
N PRO A 123 -44.38 -43.89 -6.63
CA PRO A 123 -44.13 -45.23 -7.17
C PRO A 123 -43.63 -45.22 -8.61
N TYR A 124 -43.94 -44.16 -9.38
CA TYR A 124 -43.53 -43.99 -10.78
C TYR A 124 -42.89 -42.61 -10.99
N PRO A 125 -41.68 -42.38 -10.43
CA PRO A 125 -41.06 -41.06 -10.48
C PRO A 125 -40.47 -40.72 -11.85
N TYR A 126 -40.31 -41.72 -12.73
CA TYR A 126 -39.68 -41.54 -14.03
C TYR A 126 -40.39 -42.38 -15.10
N ASN A 127 -40.77 -41.74 -16.20
CA ASN A 127 -41.26 -42.39 -17.42
C ASN A 127 -40.16 -42.37 -18.47
N LEU A 128 -39.36 -43.43 -18.50
CA LEU A 128 -38.12 -43.47 -19.28
C LEU A 128 -38.36 -43.98 -20.69
N GLN A 129 -38.02 -43.15 -21.68
CA GLN A 129 -38.07 -43.49 -23.11
C GLN A 129 -36.69 -43.37 -23.73
N LEU A 130 -36.31 -44.35 -24.56
CA LEU A 130 -35.07 -44.32 -25.32
C LEU A 130 -35.32 -43.60 -26.65
N THR A 131 -34.58 -42.52 -26.90
CA THR A 131 -34.70 -41.67 -28.09
C THR A 131 -33.38 -41.58 -28.84
N GLU A 132 -33.34 -40.85 -29.96
CA GLU A 132 -32.10 -40.56 -30.68
C GLU A 132 -31.07 -39.82 -29.79
N TYR A 133 -31.54 -38.98 -28.87
CA TYR A 133 -30.73 -38.23 -27.90
C TYR A 133 -30.41 -39.03 -26.62
N GLY A 134 -30.73 -40.33 -26.58
CA GLY A 134 -30.52 -41.21 -25.43
C GLY A 134 -31.76 -41.34 -24.56
N TRP A 135 -31.58 -41.81 -23.32
CA TRP A 135 -32.68 -41.96 -22.37
C TRP A 135 -33.20 -40.60 -21.88
N ILE A 136 -34.46 -40.34 -22.15
CA ILE A 136 -35.18 -39.14 -21.74
C ILE A 136 -36.30 -39.53 -20.77
N ASN A 137 -36.59 -38.62 -19.84
CA ASN A 137 -37.75 -38.75 -18.97
C ASN A 137 -38.92 -37.97 -19.57
N ASP A 138 -39.98 -38.67 -19.94
CA ASP A 138 -41.21 -38.07 -20.42
C ASP A 138 -42.05 -37.55 -19.23
N VAL A 139 -42.86 -36.51 -19.46
CA VAL A 139 -43.59 -35.83 -18.38
C VAL A 139 -44.92 -36.54 -18.12
N GLU A 140 -45.08 -37.16 -16.94
CA GLU A 140 -46.36 -37.77 -16.54
C GLU A 140 -47.38 -36.75 -16.02
N ASN A 141 -46.93 -35.58 -15.57
CA ASN A 141 -47.75 -34.52 -14.95
C ASN A 141 -48.50 -35.01 -13.70
N ASN A 142 -47.85 -35.86 -12.90
CA ASN A 142 -48.40 -36.34 -11.65
C ASN A 142 -48.34 -35.25 -10.55
N ILE A 143 -48.93 -35.52 -9.38
CA ILE A 143 -48.97 -34.53 -8.28
C ILE A 143 -47.57 -34.09 -7.82
N TRP A 144 -46.55 -34.97 -7.93
CA TRP A 144 -45.18 -34.68 -7.55
C TRP A 144 -44.49 -33.74 -8.53
N ASP A 145 -44.80 -33.85 -9.83
CA ASP A 145 -44.36 -32.89 -10.85
C ASP A 145 -44.91 -31.49 -10.57
N TRP A 146 -46.19 -31.38 -10.23
CA TRP A 146 -46.81 -30.11 -9.85
C TRP A 146 -46.21 -29.51 -8.57
N ILE A 147 -45.96 -30.32 -7.55
CA ILE A 147 -45.27 -29.87 -6.33
C ILE A 147 -43.88 -29.33 -6.67
N PHE A 148 -43.15 -30.01 -7.55
CA PHE A 148 -41.84 -29.54 -8.02
C PHE A 148 -41.96 -28.22 -8.81
N TYR A 149 -42.91 -28.08 -9.73
CA TYR A 149 -43.11 -26.84 -10.49
C TYR A 149 -43.43 -25.65 -9.59
N VAL A 150 -44.30 -25.83 -8.59
CA VAL A 150 -44.60 -24.78 -7.60
C VAL A 150 -43.34 -24.39 -6.82
N TYR A 151 -42.54 -25.36 -6.38
CA TYR A 151 -41.28 -25.12 -5.69
C TYR A 151 -40.27 -24.37 -6.58
N PHE A 152 -40.03 -24.85 -7.79
CA PHE A 152 -39.12 -24.27 -8.79
C PHE A 152 -39.51 -22.82 -9.13
N ILE A 153 -40.76 -22.59 -9.54
CA ILE A 153 -41.25 -21.27 -9.95
C ILE A 153 -41.28 -20.33 -8.75
N GLY A 154 -41.79 -20.79 -7.61
CA GLY A 154 -41.91 -19.99 -6.39
C GLY A 154 -40.56 -19.50 -5.88
N PHE A 155 -39.56 -20.39 -5.79
CA PHE A 155 -38.23 -20.02 -5.27
C PHE A 155 -37.47 -19.13 -6.25
N THR A 156 -37.60 -19.38 -7.56
CA THR A 156 -36.98 -18.52 -8.58
C THR A 156 -37.61 -17.13 -8.59
N ALA A 157 -38.94 -17.02 -8.51
CA ALA A 157 -39.65 -15.75 -8.45
C ALA A 157 -39.31 -14.95 -7.18
N LEU A 158 -39.28 -15.61 -6.01
CA LEU A 158 -38.86 -14.98 -4.75
C LEU A 158 -37.41 -14.48 -4.83
N GLY A 159 -36.51 -15.28 -5.39
CA GLY A 159 -35.12 -14.90 -5.62
C GLY A 159 -35.02 -13.65 -6.49
N PHE A 160 -35.75 -13.60 -7.60
CA PHE A 160 -35.83 -12.43 -8.48
C PHE A 160 -36.30 -11.18 -7.74
N VAL A 161 -37.39 -11.28 -6.98
CA VAL A 161 -37.93 -10.15 -6.19
C VAL A 161 -36.87 -9.61 -5.24
N PHE A 162 -36.13 -10.48 -4.55
CA PHE A 162 -35.10 -10.03 -3.62
C PHE A 162 -33.90 -9.38 -4.31
N ILE A 163 -33.40 -9.92 -5.42
CA ILE A 163 -32.29 -9.31 -6.16
C ILE A 163 -32.71 -7.96 -6.77
N TYR A 164 -33.92 -7.87 -7.32
CA TYR A 164 -34.47 -6.64 -7.88
C TYR A 164 -34.63 -5.56 -6.81
N GLN A 165 -35.22 -5.91 -5.65
CA GLN A 165 -35.35 -4.99 -4.52
C GLN A 165 -33.98 -4.52 -4.01
N TRP A 166 -33.02 -5.44 -3.89
CA TRP A 166 -31.66 -5.13 -3.45
C TRP A 166 -30.96 -4.11 -4.37
N GLY A 167 -31.07 -4.29 -5.69
CA GLY A 167 -30.53 -3.33 -6.65
C GLY A 167 -31.25 -1.97 -6.62
N LYS A 168 -32.58 -1.97 -6.49
CA LYS A 168 -33.39 -0.74 -6.44
C LYS A 168 -33.15 0.08 -5.17
N GLN A 169 -32.92 -0.59 -4.04
CA GLN A 169 -32.72 0.05 -2.73
C GLN A 169 -31.28 0.50 -2.48
N SER A 170 -30.32 -0.01 -3.25
CA SER A 170 -28.91 0.38 -3.07
C SER A 170 -28.62 1.76 -3.66
N ALA A 171 -27.85 2.58 -2.93
CA ALA A 171 -27.31 3.83 -3.45
C ALA A 171 -26.10 3.62 -4.38
N ASP A 172 -25.41 2.49 -4.24
CA ASP A 172 -24.18 2.17 -4.96
C ASP A 172 -24.46 1.71 -6.41
N GLU A 173 -23.85 2.39 -7.38
CA GLU A 173 -23.95 2.06 -8.81
C GLU A 173 -23.35 0.70 -9.16
N ILE A 174 -22.34 0.24 -8.41
CA ILE A 174 -21.75 -1.10 -8.61
C ILE A 174 -22.80 -2.17 -8.26
N VAL A 175 -23.45 -2.03 -7.10
CA VAL A 175 -24.49 -2.95 -6.63
C VAL A 175 -25.69 -2.96 -7.58
N LYS A 176 -26.11 -1.79 -8.09
CA LYS A 176 -27.18 -1.69 -9.10
C LYS A 176 -26.83 -2.47 -10.37
N ARG A 177 -25.61 -2.31 -10.88
CA ARG A 177 -25.16 -3.01 -12.09
C ARG A 177 -25.09 -4.52 -11.88
N GLN A 178 -24.59 -4.97 -10.72
CA GLN A 178 -24.52 -6.38 -10.37
C GLN A 178 -25.91 -7.01 -10.25
N SER A 179 -26.82 -6.36 -9.52
CA SER A 179 -28.22 -6.79 -9.40
C SER A 179 -28.89 -6.94 -10.76
N ARG A 180 -28.75 -5.95 -11.67
CA ARG A 180 -29.30 -6.03 -13.03
C ARG A 180 -28.74 -7.22 -13.82
N LEU A 181 -27.43 -7.47 -13.74
CA LEU A 181 -26.79 -8.58 -14.44
C LEU A 181 -27.27 -9.95 -13.93
N ILE A 182 -27.33 -10.13 -12.60
CA ILE A 182 -27.84 -11.38 -12.00
C ILE A 182 -29.32 -11.57 -12.35
N CYS A 183 -30.15 -10.54 -12.22
CA CYS A 183 -31.56 -10.60 -12.59
C CYS A 183 -31.74 -10.99 -14.07
N LEU A 184 -31.02 -10.34 -14.98
CA LEU A 184 -31.12 -10.62 -16.42
C LEU A 184 -30.75 -12.08 -16.73
N THR A 185 -29.65 -12.57 -16.17
CA THR A 185 -29.18 -13.94 -16.42
C THR A 185 -30.08 -15.02 -15.81
N ILE A 186 -30.65 -14.77 -14.64
CA ILE A 186 -31.66 -15.66 -14.03
C ILE A 186 -32.96 -15.65 -14.85
N ILE A 187 -33.43 -14.49 -15.33
CA ILE A 187 -34.63 -14.42 -16.21
C ILE A 187 -34.40 -15.20 -17.49
N ILE A 188 -33.25 -14.99 -18.15
CA ILE A 188 -32.91 -15.71 -19.39
C ILE A 188 -32.90 -17.22 -19.13
N ALA A 189 -32.25 -17.67 -18.04
CA ALA A 189 -32.21 -19.07 -17.69
C ALA A 189 -33.59 -19.65 -17.34
N PHE A 190 -34.46 -18.88 -16.67
CA PHE A 190 -35.82 -19.29 -16.34
C PHE A 190 -36.69 -19.45 -17.60
N ILE A 191 -36.62 -18.49 -18.54
CA ILE A 191 -37.37 -18.55 -19.80
C ILE A 191 -36.88 -19.74 -20.64
N LEU A 192 -35.57 -19.85 -20.85
CA LEU A 192 -34.99 -20.94 -21.65
C LEU A 192 -35.26 -22.30 -21.01
N GLY A 193 -35.07 -22.44 -19.69
CA GLY A 193 -35.30 -23.69 -18.97
C GLY A 193 -36.77 -24.11 -18.98
N THR A 194 -37.70 -23.17 -18.82
CA THR A 194 -39.14 -23.47 -18.93
C THR A 194 -39.51 -23.86 -20.36
N LEU A 195 -38.93 -23.18 -21.35
CA LEU A 195 -39.13 -23.52 -22.75
C LEU A 195 -38.64 -24.94 -23.06
N THR A 196 -37.44 -25.31 -22.63
CA THR A 196 -36.86 -26.63 -22.94
C THR A 196 -37.50 -27.75 -22.12
N ASP A 197 -37.63 -27.59 -20.81
CA ASP A 197 -37.89 -28.71 -19.89
C ASP A 197 -39.38 -28.86 -19.55
N VAL A 198 -40.21 -27.86 -19.86
CA VAL A 198 -41.67 -27.90 -19.63
C VAL A 198 -42.42 -27.83 -20.96
N VAL A 199 -42.20 -26.78 -21.75
CA VAL A 199 -43.00 -26.53 -22.97
C VAL A 199 -42.62 -27.51 -24.08
N LEU A 200 -41.34 -27.58 -24.47
CA LEU A 200 -40.90 -28.43 -25.56
C LEU A 200 -41.03 -29.92 -25.23
N CYS A 201 -40.68 -30.33 -24.01
CA CYS A 201 -40.92 -31.72 -23.57
C CYS A 201 -42.41 -32.10 -23.58
N SER A 202 -43.33 -31.17 -23.27
CA SER A 202 -44.77 -31.44 -23.33
C SER A 202 -45.36 -31.42 -24.74
N LEU A 203 -44.80 -30.62 -25.66
CA LEU A 203 -45.28 -30.49 -27.04
C LEU A 203 -44.66 -31.54 -27.98
N TYR A 204 -43.42 -31.94 -27.72
CA TYR A 204 -42.64 -32.87 -28.53
C TYR A 204 -42.08 -33.98 -27.65
N SER A 205 -42.74 -35.15 -27.68
CA SER A 205 -42.26 -36.35 -27.00
C SER A 205 -40.85 -36.70 -27.48
N GLY A 206 -39.90 -36.77 -26.54
CA GLY A 206 -38.50 -37.10 -26.83
C GLY A 206 -37.54 -35.92 -27.00
N PHE A 207 -37.94 -34.70 -26.65
CA PHE A 207 -37.01 -33.57 -26.54
C PHE A 207 -36.20 -33.64 -25.22
N PRO A 208 -34.86 -33.48 -25.22
CA PRO A 208 -34.04 -33.60 -24.01
C PRO A 208 -34.19 -32.38 -23.09
N GLN A 209 -34.19 -32.65 -21.78
CA GLN A 209 -34.16 -31.62 -20.73
C GLN A 209 -32.78 -30.96 -20.65
N LEU A 210 -32.68 -29.64 -20.78
CA LEU A 210 -31.41 -28.91 -20.90
C LEU A 210 -31.11 -27.96 -19.74
N ALA A 211 -31.94 -27.94 -18.68
CA ALA A 211 -31.77 -27.01 -17.56
C ALA A 211 -30.36 -26.94 -16.93
N PRO A 212 -29.59 -28.04 -16.70
CA PRO A 212 -28.22 -27.94 -16.15
C PRO A 212 -27.27 -27.12 -17.02
N VAL A 213 -27.42 -27.22 -18.34
CA VAL A 213 -26.59 -26.50 -19.32
C VAL A 213 -26.99 -25.03 -19.34
N ILE A 214 -28.29 -24.74 -19.30
CA ILE A 214 -28.83 -23.37 -19.28
C ILE A 214 -28.41 -22.64 -18.01
N LEU A 215 -28.31 -23.34 -16.87
CA LEU A 215 -27.85 -22.77 -15.60
C LEU A 215 -26.38 -22.31 -15.61
N LEU A 216 -25.57 -22.66 -16.62
CA LEU A 216 -24.25 -22.05 -16.82
C LEU A 216 -24.33 -20.53 -16.92
N ILE A 217 -25.38 -19.99 -17.54
CA ILE A 217 -25.56 -18.55 -17.78
C ILE A 217 -25.54 -17.76 -16.46
N PRO A 218 -26.43 -18.03 -15.49
CA PRO A 218 -26.40 -17.34 -14.19
C PRO A 218 -25.20 -17.73 -13.34
N VAL A 219 -24.71 -18.97 -13.39
CA VAL A 219 -23.52 -19.40 -12.60
C VAL A 219 -22.29 -18.59 -13.01
N LEU A 220 -22.01 -18.45 -14.31
CA LEU A 220 -20.87 -17.70 -14.81
C LEU A 220 -21.00 -16.19 -14.51
N ALA A 221 -22.21 -15.65 -14.53
CA ALA A 221 -22.45 -14.25 -14.16
C ALA A 221 -22.18 -13.99 -12.67
N ILE A 222 -22.69 -14.84 -11.78
CA ILE A 222 -22.46 -14.75 -10.33
C ILE A 222 -20.97 -14.93 -10.02
N TYR A 223 -20.34 -15.91 -10.66
CA TYR A 223 -18.91 -16.15 -10.56
C TYR A 223 -18.09 -14.89 -10.91
N HIS A 224 -18.42 -14.23 -12.03
CA HIS A 224 -17.73 -13.01 -12.47
C HIS A 224 -17.85 -11.88 -11.45
N ILE A 225 -19.01 -11.76 -10.80
CA ILE A 225 -19.27 -10.75 -9.78
C ILE A 225 -18.45 -11.03 -8.51
N LEU A 226 -18.47 -12.26 -8.02
CA LEU A 226 -17.78 -12.64 -6.77
C LEU A 226 -16.25 -12.57 -6.88
N GLN A 227 -15.68 -12.76 -8.07
CA GLN A 227 -14.24 -12.58 -8.29
C GLN A 227 -13.82 -11.10 -8.34
N LYS A 228 -14.65 -10.22 -8.89
CA LYS A 228 -14.28 -8.81 -9.10
C LYS A 228 -14.26 -8.01 -7.79
N ASP A 229 -15.15 -8.34 -6.85
CA ASP A 229 -15.38 -7.57 -5.63
C ASP A 229 -15.06 -8.37 -4.35
N SER A 230 -14.02 -9.21 -4.39
CA SER A 230 -13.42 -9.73 -3.15
C SER A 230 -12.76 -8.57 -2.39
N PHE A 231 -13.58 -7.81 -1.66
CA PHE A 231 -13.27 -6.78 -0.67
C PHE A 231 -11.80 -6.27 -0.67
N GLY A 232 -11.53 -5.28 -1.52
CA GLY A 232 -10.54 -4.24 -1.20
C GLY A 232 -9.06 -4.59 -1.25
N ILE A 233 -8.61 -5.70 -1.85
CA ILE A 233 -7.19 -5.88 -2.19
C ILE A 233 -7.07 -6.67 -3.49
N THR A 234 -6.78 -5.98 -4.60
CA THR A 234 -5.70 -6.30 -5.54
C THR A 234 -5.64 -5.24 -6.65
N GLU A 235 -4.74 -4.28 -6.51
CA GLU A 235 -4.05 -3.74 -7.68
C GLU A 235 -3.26 -4.90 -8.32
N GLY A 236 -3.39 -5.04 -9.64
CA GLY A 236 -2.55 -5.92 -10.44
C GLY A 236 -2.76 -7.42 -10.23
N VAL A 237 -3.80 -8.00 -10.85
CA VAL A 237 -3.76 -9.43 -11.19
C VAL A 237 -4.09 -9.60 -12.67
N ASP A 238 -3.14 -10.26 -13.32
CA ASP A 238 -3.06 -10.71 -14.69
C ASP A 238 -4.37 -11.10 -15.37
N ARG A 239 -4.42 -10.80 -16.67
CA ARG A 239 -5.33 -11.33 -17.72
C ARG A 239 -6.59 -12.02 -17.18
N LYS A 240 -7.75 -11.37 -17.33
CA LYS A 240 -9.08 -12.00 -17.26
C LYS A 240 -9.00 -13.39 -17.91
N ALA A 241 -9.07 -14.46 -17.10
CA ALA A 241 -9.14 -15.81 -17.64
C ALA A 241 -10.24 -15.85 -18.69
N SER A 242 -9.92 -16.31 -19.90
CA SER A 242 -10.91 -16.33 -20.97
C SER A 242 -11.76 -17.57 -20.74
N TYR A 243 -12.87 -17.43 -20.01
CA TYR A 243 -13.79 -18.56 -19.78
C TYR A 243 -14.31 -19.14 -21.09
N MET A 244 -14.38 -18.33 -22.15
CA MET A 244 -14.60 -18.81 -23.51
C MET A 244 -13.51 -19.80 -23.96
N SER A 245 -12.25 -19.53 -23.65
CA SER A 245 -11.12 -20.44 -23.90
C SER A 245 -11.21 -21.71 -23.05
N ILE A 246 -11.46 -21.57 -21.74
CA ILE A 246 -11.58 -22.72 -20.83
C ILE A 246 -12.74 -23.62 -21.26
N PHE A 247 -13.93 -23.06 -21.48
CA PHE A 247 -15.12 -23.79 -21.93
C PHE A 247 -14.88 -24.47 -23.28
N SER A 248 -14.28 -23.76 -24.25
CA SER A 248 -13.96 -24.35 -25.56
C SER A 248 -12.97 -25.51 -25.42
N CYS A 249 -11.95 -25.37 -24.58
CA CYS A 249 -10.97 -26.44 -24.32
C CYS A 249 -11.60 -27.64 -23.61
N VAL A 250 -12.47 -27.42 -22.61
CA VAL A 250 -13.22 -28.49 -21.93
C VAL A 250 -14.12 -29.21 -22.92
N LEU A 251 -14.85 -28.46 -23.77
CA LEU A 251 -15.72 -29.03 -24.79
C LEU A 251 -14.94 -29.88 -25.79
N ILE A 252 -13.84 -29.35 -26.33
CA ILE A 252 -12.94 -30.08 -27.25
C ILE A 252 -12.38 -31.33 -26.56
N TYR A 253 -11.91 -31.23 -25.32
CA TYR A 253 -11.37 -32.36 -24.55
C TYR A 253 -12.40 -33.48 -24.39
N LEU A 254 -13.65 -33.12 -24.09
CA LEU A 254 -14.72 -34.10 -23.97
C LEU A 254 -15.09 -34.69 -25.34
N ILE A 255 -15.08 -33.88 -26.42
CA ILE A 255 -15.39 -34.37 -27.78
C ILE A 255 -14.39 -35.45 -28.17
N LEU A 256 -13.11 -35.20 -27.88
CA LEU A 256 -12.04 -36.17 -28.02
C LEU A 256 -12.26 -37.43 -27.16
N THR A 257 -12.70 -37.27 -25.91
CA THR A 257 -13.04 -38.41 -25.02
C THR A 257 -14.13 -39.29 -25.63
N THR A 258 -15.13 -38.66 -26.23
CA THR A 258 -16.26 -39.34 -26.86
C THR A 258 -15.84 -40.04 -28.13
N LEU A 259 -15.03 -39.38 -28.96
CA LEU A 259 -14.43 -39.97 -30.15
C LEU A 259 -13.62 -41.23 -29.77
N GLN A 260 -12.85 -41.18 -28.68
CA GLN A 260 -12.08 -42.33 -28.17
C GLN A 260 -12.98 -43.52 -27.80
N PHE A 261 -14.14 -43.25 -27.19
CA PHE A 261 -15.10 -44.27 -26.80
C PHE A 261 -15.86 -44.87 -27.99
N VAL A 262 -16.34 -44.02 -28.92
CA VAL A 262 -17.06 -44.44 -30.13
C VAL A 262 -16.17 -45.32 -31.01
N LEU A 263 -14.90 -44.94 -31.20
CA LEU A 263 -13.92 -45.75 -31.91
C LEU A 263 -13.58 -47.07 -31.19
N GLY A 264 -13.78 -47.12 -29.86
CA GLY A 264 -13.56 -48.29 -29.03
C GLY A 264 -14.70 -49.32 -29.08
N ASN A 265 -15.96 -48.87 -29.11
CA ASN A 265 -17.14 -49.74 -28.98
C ASN A 265 -17.98 -49.90 -30.27
N GLY A 266 -17.78 -49.05 -31.28
CA GLY A 266 -18.50 -49.10 -32.55
C GLY A 266 -17.64 -49.62 -33.71
N GLY A 267 -18.21 -50.51 -34.52
CA GLY A 267 -17.63 -50.98 -35.78
C GLY A 267 -17.57 -49.86 -36.82
N LEU A 268 -16.41 -49.24 -36.98
CA LEU A 268 -16.01 -48.76 -38.29
C LEU A 268 -15.48 -49.97 -39.03
N ASP A 269 -16.15 -50.33 -40.13
CA ASP A 269 -15.70 -51.40 -41.01
C ASP A 269 -14.21 -51.24 -41.30
N ARG A 270 -13.49 -52.36 -41.18
CA ARG A 270 -12.02 -52.49 -41.25
C ARG A 270 -11.39 -51.91 -42.53
N GLU A 271 -12.18 -51.46 -43.50
CA GLU A 271 -11.72 -51.17 -44.86
C GLU A 271 -11.33 -49.71 -45.13
N SER A 272 -11.58 -48.75 -44.23
CA SER A 272 -11.40 -47.31 -44.53
C SER A 272 -10.32 -46.56 -43.74
N PHE A 273 -9.75 -47.14 -42.67
CA PHE A 273 -8.70 -46.48 -41.87
C PHE A 273 -7.39 -47.26 -41.89
N VAL A 274 -6.30 -46.58 -42.29
CA VAL A 274 -4.92 -47.12 -42.36
C VAL A 274 -4.29 -47.31 -40.97
N LEU A 275 -4.83 -46.66 -39.94
CA LEU A 275 -4.26 -46.67 -38.58
C LEU A 275 -4.98 -47.66 -37.66
N ASP A 276 -4.22 -48.40 -36.86
CA ASP A 276 -4.76 -49.28 -35.84
C ASP A 276 -5.56 -48.52 -34.76
N LYS A 277 -6.59 -49.17 -34.19
CA LYS A 277 -7.48 -48.57 -33.19
C LYS A 277 -6.72 -48.10 -31.95
N SER A 278 -5.69 -48.85 -31.53
CA SER A 278 -4.85 -48.48 -30.39
C SER A 278 -4.06 -47.19 -30.67
N THR A 279 -3.54 -47.04 -31.90
CA THR A 279 -2.82 -45.85 -32.37
C THR A 279 -3.73 -44.62 -32.36
N ILE A 280 -4.98 -44.74 -32.84
CA ILE A 280 -5.92 -43.61 -32.85
C ILE A 280 -6.29 -43.18 -31.42
N LYS A 281 -6.54 -44.14 -30.51
CA LYS A 281 -6.77 -43.84 -29.08
C LYS A 281 -5.56 -43.11 -28.48
N GLY A 282 -4.34 -43.58 -28.78
CA GLY A 282 -3.10 -42.93 -28.34
C GLY A 282 -2.98 -41.48 -28.81
N ILE A 283 -3.24 -41.21 -30.11
CA ILE A 283 -3.21 -39.85 -30.67
C ILE A 283 -4.21 -38.93 -29.97
N ILE A 284 -5.44 -39.40 -29.77
CA ILE A 284 -6.49 -38.63 -29.09
C ILE A 284 -6.07 -38.29 -27.65
N THR A 285 -5.56 -39.27 -26.90
CA THR A 285 -5.06 -39.05 -25.55
C THR A 285 -3.92 -38.02 -25.55
N GLN A 286 -2.98 -38.06 -26.51
CA GLN A 286 -1.92 -37.06 -26.60
C GLN A 286 -2.46 -35.63 -26.85
N ILE A 287 -3.46 -35.47 -27.73
CA ILE A 287 -4.11 -34.16 -27.95
C ILE A 287 -4.77 -33.65 -26.65
N GLN A 288 -5.42 -34.54 -25.90
CA GLN A 288 -6.00 -34.22 -24.59
C GLN A 288 -4.94 -33.79 -23.57
N MET A 289 -3.75 -34.42 -23.58
CA MET A 289 -2.62 -33.99 -22.76
C MET A 289 -2.20 -32.56 -23.12
N PHE A 290 -2.06 -32.24 -24.42
CA PHE A 290 -1.70 -30.89 -24.87
C PHE A 290 -2.73 -29.83 -24.46
N ILE A 291 -4.03 -30.13 -24.56
CA ILE A 291 -5.09 -29.22 -24.09
C ILE A 291 -4.95 -28.96 -22.58
N SER A 292 -4.63 -30.00 -21.81
CA SER A 292 -4.46 -29.89 -20.36
C SER A 292 -3.26 -29.01 -19.98
N LEU A 293 -2.14 -29.16 -20.70
CA LEU A 293 -0.95 -28.31 -20.52
C LEU A 293 -1.23 -26.87 -20.97
N TYR A 294 -1.93 -26.70 -22.10
CA TYR A 294 -2.32 -25.40 -22.62
C TYR A 294 -3.16 -24.61 -21.63
N LEU A 295 -4.17 -25.25 -21.03
CA LEU A 295 -5.02 -24.65 -20.01
C LEU A 295 -4.19 -24.09 -18.85
N VAL A 296 -3.26 -24.90 -18.33
CA VAL A 296 -2.39 -24.54 -17.19
C VAL A 296 -1.48 -23.36 -17.54
N MET A 297 -0.91 -23.37 -18.74
CA MET A 297 -0.03 -22.30 -19.20
C MET A 297 -0.79 -21.00 -19.48
N ARG A 298 -2.02 -21.06 -20.00
CA ARG A 298 -2.78 -19.89 -20.44
C ARG A 298 -3.57 -19.23 -19.31
N ASP A 299 -4.26 -20.02 -18.51
CA ASP A 299 -5.32 -19.55 -17.61
C ASP A 299 -4.96 -19.76 -16.12
N ASN A 300 -3.68 -19.88 -15.79
CA ASN A 300 -3.14 -19.96 -14.42
C ASN A 300 -3.81 -21.03 -13.53
N ARG A 301 -4.10 -20.69 -12.26
CA ARG A 301 -4.84 -21.56 -11.33
C ARG A 301 -6.16 -22.05 -11.91
N PRO A 302 -6.93 -21.22 -12.65
CA PRO A 302 -8.09 -21.70 -13.39
C PRO A 302 -7.85 -22.86 -14.33
N GLY A 303 -6.84 -22.74 -15.18
CA GLY A 303 -6.41 -23.82 -16.06
C GLY A 303 -5.95 -25.06 -15.31
N TYR A 304 -5.17 -24.89 -14.24
CA TYR A 304 -4.70 -26.00 -13.39
C TYR A 304 -5.83 -26.85 -12.83
N ILE A 305 -6.81 -26.24 -12.17
CA ILE A 305 -7.91 -26.99 -11.55
C ILE A 305 -8.74 -27.73 -12.59
N VAL A 306 -9.05 -27.09 -13.72
CA VAL A 306 -9.81 -27.72 -14.81
C VAL A 306 -9.04 -28.90 -15.40
N SER A 307 -7.73 -28.75 -15.63
CA SER A 307 -6.88 -29.83 -16.12
C SER A 307 -6.79 -31.00 -15.13
N VAL A 308 -6.68 -30.73 -13.83
CA VAL A 308 -6.70 -31.79 -12.80
C VAL A 308 -8.05 -32.50 -12.80
N LEU A 309 -9.17 -31.78 -12.86
CA LEU A 309 -10.51 -32.38 -12.89
C LEU A 309 -10.70 -33.26 -14.13
N LEU A 310 -10.40 -32.76 -15.32
CA LEU A 310 -10.54 -33.50 -16.58
C LEU A 310 -9.72 -34.80 -16.57
N ASN A 311 -8.45 -34.72 -16.18
CA ASN A 311 -7.57 -35.90 -16.18
C ASN A 311 -7.88 -36.87 -15.04
N SER A 312 -8.38 -36.39 -13.90
CA SER A 312 -8.83 -37.27 -12.81
C SER A 312 -10.09 -38.06 -13.21
N ILE A 313 -11.03 -37.41 -13.89
CA ILE A 313 -12.24 -38.07 -14.43
C ILE A 313 -11.84 -39.08 -15.50
N GLY A 314 -10.96 -38.70 -16.43
CA GLY A 314 -10.43 -39.61 -17.47
C GLY A 314 -9.68 -40.81 -16.90
N LEU A 315 -8.84 -40.58 -15.89
CA LEU A 315 -8.14 -41.65 -15.15
C LEU A 315 -9.12 -42.61 -14.49
N LEU A 316 -10.12 -42.09 -13.78
CA LEU A 316 -11.11 -42.92 -13.12
C LEU A 316 -11.92 -43.74 -14.15
N GLY A 317 -12.30 -43.13 -15.27
CA GLY A 317 -12.99 -43.82 -16.37
C GLY A 317 -12.17 -44.96 -16.97
N THR A 318 -10.88 -44.73 -17.24
CA THR A 318 -9.97 -45.74 -17.81
C THR A 318 -9.66 -46.88 -16.84
N VAL A 319 -9.57 -46.60 -15.53
CA VAL A 319 -9.42 -47.61 -14.47
C VAL A 319 -10.69 -48.46 -14.34
N VAL A 320 -11.86 -47.83 -14.31
CA VAL A 320 -13.15 -48.56 -14.24
C VAL A 320 -13.32 -49.47 -15.45
N PHE A 321 -12.97 -49.01 -16.66
CA PHE A 321 -12.99 -49.84 -17.86
C PHE A 321 -12.02 -51.02 -17.76
N LEU A 322 -10.80 -50.81 -17.25
CA LEU A 322 -9.81 -51.86 -17.04
C LEU A 322 -10.37 -52.96 -16.13
N VAL A 323 -10.94 -52.57 -14.99
CA VAL A 323 -11.51 -53.50 -14.00
C VAL A 323 -12.72 -54.25 -14.57
N ARG A 324 -13.60 -53.55 -15.28
CA ARG A 324 -14.83 -54.13 -15.82
C ARG A 324 -14.58 -55.13 -16.95
N ASN A 325 -13.62 -54.82 -17.83
CA ASN A 325 -13.39 -55.59 -19.05
C ASN A 325 -12.16 -56.51 -18.97
N ASN A 326 -11.43 -56.49 -17.85
CA ASN A 326 -10.22 -57.27 -17.58
C ASN A 326 -9.22 -57.23 -18.75
N SER A 327 -9.03 -56.04 -19.33
CA SER A 327 -8.22 -55.80 -20.53
C SER A 327 -7.12 -54.78 -20.24
N THR A 328 -5.92 -55.02 -20.77
CA THR A 328 -4.75 -54.13 -20.64
C THR A 328 -4.74 -53.00 -21.68
N GLU A 329 -5.71 -52.95 -22.59
CA GLU A 329 -5.77 -51.94 -23.67
C GLU A 329 -5.81 -50.49 -23.16
N THR A 330 -6.33 -50.25 -21.95
CA THR A 330 -6.42 -48.90 -21.37
C THR A 330 -5.21 -48.50 -20.54
N LEU A 331 -4.23 -49.39 -20.34
CA LEU A 331 -3.04 -49.13 -19.54
C LEU A 331 -2.21 -47.93 -20.03
N PRO A 332 -2.01 -47.72 -21.35
CA PRO A 332 -1.34 -46.50 -21.83
C PRO A 332 -2.09 -45.22 -21.44
N GLY A 333 -3.43 -45.23 -21.47
CA GLY A 333 -4.25 -44.09 -21.07
C GLY A 333 -4.12 -43.75 -19.59
N ILE A 334 -4.06 -44.77 -18.72
CA ILE A 334 -3.80 -44.61 -17.28
C ILE A 334 -2.46 -43.91 -17.06
N ILE A 335 -1.40 -44.39 -17.73
CA ILE A 335 -0.06 -43.81 -17.66
C ILE A 335 -0.07 -42.34 -18.15
N SER A 336 -0.75 -42.06 -19.26
CA SER A 336 -0.89 -40.71 -19.80
C SER A 336 -1.58 -39.75 -18.82
N HIS A 337 -2.72 -40.13 -18.25
CA HIS A 337 -3.43 -39.26 -17.31
C HIS A 337 -2.62 -38.99 -16.02
N ILE A 338 -1.97 -40.02 -15.47
CA ILE A 338 -1.07 -39.85 -14.31
C ILE A 338 0.10 -38.92 -14.68
N GLY A 339 0.71 -39.13 -15.85
CA GLY A 339 1.79 -38.29 -16.36
C GLY A 339 1.38 -36.83 -16.48
N VAL A 340 0.21 -36.53 -17.06
CA VAL A 340 -0.31 -35.15 -17.12
C VAL A 340 -0.50 -34.56 -15.73
N LEU A 341 -1.11 -35.30 -14.80
CA LEU A 341 -1.34 -34.81 -13.44
C LEU A 341 -0.03 -34.42 -12.74
N ILE A 342 1.03 -35.21 -12.91
CA ILE A 342 2.37 -34.91 -12.40
C ILE A 342 2.93 -33.64 -13.06
N VAL A 343 2.94 -33.59 -14.40
CA VAL A 343 3.52 -32.46 -15.15
C VAL A 343 2.80 -31.16 -14.84
N VAL A 344 1.47 -31.17 -14.84
CA VAL A 344 0.63 -30.01 -14.55
C VAL A 344 0.86 -29.50 -13.12
N THR A 345 1.01 -30.41 -12.16
CA THR A 345 1.32 -30.06 -10.76
C THR A 345 2.74 -29.51 -10.60
N LEU A 346 3.70 -30.05 -11.35
CA LEU A 346 5.08 -29.57 -11.35
C LEU A 346 5.19 -28.16 -11.96
N ILE A 347 4.48 -27.90 -13.06
CA ILE A 347 4.41 -26.57 -13.69
C ILE A 347 3.87 -25.53 -12.72
N GLU A 348 2.74 -25.81 -12.04
CA GLU A 348 2.15 -24.88 -11.09
C GLU A 348 3.09 -24.62 -9.89
N THR A 349 3.68 -25.68 -9.33
CA THR A 349 4.63 -25.57 -8.21
C THR A 349 5.87 -24.76 -8.57
N TYR A 350 6.47 -25.03 -9.73
CA TYR A 350 7.63 -24.30 -10.23
C TYR A 350 7.31 -22.82 -10.42
N ARG A 351 6.13 -22.52 -10.96
CA ARG A 351 5.69 -21.14 -11.18
C ARG A 351 5.45 -20.40 -9.87
N GLU A 352 4.76 -21.00 -8.91
CA GLU A 352 4.53 -20.37 -7.59
C GLU A 352 5.86 -20.03 -6.90
N ARG A 353 6.84 -20.93 -6.99
CA ARG A 353 8.18 -20.72 -6.44
C ARG A 353 8.93 -19.59 -7.15
N ASN A 354 8.89 -19.55 -8.48
CA ASN A 354 9.51 -18.47 -9.26
C ASN A 354 8.88 -17.10 -8.97
N ALA A 355 7.55 -17.03 -8.85
CA ALA A 355 6.86 -15.80 -8.50
C ALA A 355 7.29 -15.27 -7.12
N ALA A 356 7.48 -16.16 -6.14
CA ALA A 356 8.00 -15.79 -4.83
C ALA A 356 9.44 -15.23 -4.90
N TYR A 357 10.33 -15.86 -5.68
CA TYR A 357 11.69 -15.36 -5.88
C TYR A 357 11.72 -13.98 -6.54
N ILE A 358 10.95 -13.77 -7.61
CA ILE A 358 10.86 -12.47 -8.29
C ILE A 358 10.37 -11.39 -7.33
N LYS A 359 9.36 -11.71 -6.50
CA LYS A 359 8.85 -10.77 -5.49
C LYS A 359 9.91 -10.41 -4.46
N GLN A 360 10.70 -11.37 -3.99
CA GLN A 360 11.79 -11.12 -3.03
C GLN A 360 12.88 -10.24 -3.64
N ILE A 361 13.32 -10.52 -4.87
CA ILE A 361 14.33 -9.74 -5.60
C ILE A 361 13.84 -8.30 -5.81
N ASN A 362 12.60 -8.11 -6.28
CA ASN A 362 12.04 -6.78 -6.46
C ASN A 362 11.92 -6.03 -5.14
N THR A 363 11.51 -6.71 -4.06
CA THR A 363 11.41 -6.08 -2.73
C THR A 363 12.79 -5.62 -2.24
N GLN A 364 13.83 -6.44 -2.44
CA GLN A 364 15.20 -6.09 -2.08
C GLN A 364 15.70 -4.88 -2.89
N SER A 365 15.51 -4.90 -4.22
CA SER A 365 15.88 -3.79 -5.09
C SER A 365 15.15 -2.48 -4.75
N VAL A 366 13.86 -2.56 -4.39
CA VAL A 366 13.08 -1.39 -3.94
C VAL A 366 13.60 -0.86 -2.60
N LYS A 367 13.93 -1.74 -1.64
CA LYS A 367 14.52 -1.33 -0.36
C LYS A 367 15.89 -0.66 -0.54
N GLU A 368 16.76 -1.23 -1.36
CA GLU A 368 18.08 -0.66 -1.65
C GLU A 368 17.96 0.72 -2.31
N LYS A 369 17.09 0.86 -3.31
CA LYS A 369 16.79 2.17 -3.93
C LYS A 369 16.21 3.16 -2.93
N PHE A 370 15.33 2.72 -2.05
CA PHE A 370 14.76 3.57 -1.00
C PHE A 370 15.85 4.11 -0.06
N TYR A 371 16.68 3.23 0.52
CA TYR A 371 17.76 3.65 1.42
C TYR A 371 18.79 4.54 0.73
N SER A 372 19.19 4.19 -0.50
CA SER A 372 20.12 5.01 -1.31
C SER A 372 19.55 6.41 -1.60
N ASN A 373 18.26 6.51 -1.95
CA ASN A 373 17.62 7.79 -2.18
C ASN A 373 17.49 8.62 -0.91
N VAL A 374 17.10 8.01 0.22
CA VAL A 374 17.02 8.70 1.52
C VAL A 374 18.38 9.26 1.91
N PHE A 375 19.45 8.46 1.78
CA PHE A 375 20.81 8.89 2.08
C PHE A 375 21.26 10.07 1.20
N ARG A 376 21.02 9.99 -0.12
CA ARG A 376 21.42 11.02 -1.09
C ARG A 376 20.62 12.32 -0.99
N GLN A 377 19.34 12.24 -0.64
CA GLN A 377 18.42 13.39 -0.58
C GLN A 377 18.29 13.99 0.83
N ALA A 378 18.97 13.41 1.84
CA ALA A 378 18.91 13.91 3.19
C ALA A 378 19.36 15.40 3.23
N PRO A 379 18.60 16.29 3.92
CA PRO A 379 18.96 17.69 4.06
C PRO A 379 20.12 17.93 5.05
N VAL A 380 20.76 16.86 5.51
CA VAL A 380 21.89 16.86 6.44
C VAL A 380 23.06 16.14 5.79
N GLY A 381 24.28 16.57 6.10
CA GLY A 381 25.48 15.85 5.71
C GLY A 381 25.60 14.58 6.54
N ILE A 382 25.81 13.44 5.90
CA ILE A 382 26.00 12.15 6.56
C ILE A 382 27.32 11.56 6.05
N ALA A 383 28.19 11.18 6.99
CA ALA A 383 29.40 10.44 6.74
C ALA A 383 29.50 9.24 7.69
N ILE A 384 29.82 8.07 7.15
CA ILE A 384 30.18 6.88 7.92
C ILE A 384 31.70 6.84 7.96
N MET A 385 32.26 6.85 9.17
CA MET A 385 33.66 7.12 9.42
C MET A 385 34.27 6.00 10.26
N ASN A 386 35.54 5.71 10.02
CA ASN A 386 36.32 4.78 10.83
C ASN A 386 37.36 5.57 11.62
N ASN A 387 37.19 5.62 12.94
CA ASN A 387 38.03 6.38 13.86
C ASN A 387 38.24 7.86 13.42
N GLN A 388 39.38 8.20 12.82
CA GLN A 388 39.67 9.57 12.37
C GLN A 388 39.47 9.79 10.87
N LYS A 389 39.27 8.71 10.12
CA LYS A 389 39.21 8.72 8.66
C LYS A 389 37.77 8.69 8.17
N HIS A 390 37.52 9.39 7.06
CA HIS A 390 36.22 9.34 6.40
C HIS A 390 35.99 8.04 5.61
N THR A 391 36.99 7.15 5.49
CA THR A 391 36.89 5.88 4.75
C THR A 391 37.04 4.66 5.66
N ARG A 392 36.33 3.58 5.32
CA ARG A 392 36.22 2.34 6.11
C ARG A 392 36.84 1.13 5.38
N TYR A 393 36.29 0.78 4.20
CA TYR A 393 36.70 -0.32 3.32
C TYR A 393 36.44 0.07 1.87
N GLU A 394 37.23 -0.43 0.91
CA GLU A 394 37.05 -0.15 -0.53
C GLU A 394 35.61 -0.45 -1.01
N GLU A 395 34.96 -1.47 -0.44
CA GLU A 395 33.60 -1.89 -0.81
C GLU A 395 32.50 -0.89 -0.40
N PHE A 396 32.73 -0.07 0.64
CA PHE A 396 31.77 0.94 1.12
C PHE A 396 32.19 2.36 0.73
N ALA A 397 33.34 2.51 0.07
CA ALA A 397 33.88 3.79 -0.36
C ALA A 397 32.87 4.54 -1.24
N ASP A 398 31.95 3.87 -1.93
CA ASP A 398 30.95 4.51 -2.79
C ASP A 398 29.71 5.06 -2.06
N ILE A 399 29.43 4.63 -0.83
CA ILE A 399 28.17 4.93 -0.12
C ILE A 399 28.36 5.46 1.30
N ASN A 400 29.59 5.77 1.71
CA ASN A 400 29.91 6.24 3.06
C ASN A 400 29.62 7.74 3.28
N ILE A 401 29.67 8.58 2.24
CA ILE A 401 29.46 10.03 2.33
C ILE A 401 28.33 10.44 1.39
N ASN A 402 27.36 11.22 1.88
CA ASN A 402 26.28 11.74 1.05
C ASN A 402 26.63 13.10 0.39
N PRO A 403 25.93 13.49 -0.70
CA PRO A 403 26.22 14.74 -1.41
C PRO A 403 26.07 16.00 -0.55
N MET A 404 25.23 15.97 0.48
CA MET A 404 25.06 17.12 1.38
C MET A 404 26.30 17.35 2.24
N TYR A 405 26.99 16.28 2.68
CA TYR A 405 28.21 16.39 3.47
C TYR A 405 29.34 17.07 2.67
N GLU A 406 29.52 16.66 1.40
CA GLU A 406 30.43 17.32 0.45
C GLU A 406 30.09 18.81 0.28
N ARG A 407 28.80 19.12 0.11
CA ARG A 407 28.32 20.49 -0.09
C ARG A 407 28.58 21.39 1.13
N ILE A 408 28.36 20.89 2.34
CA ILE A 408 28.58 21.65 3.58
C ILE A 408 30.07 21.95 3.76
N LEU A 409 30.93 20.95 3.55
CA LEU A 409 32.38 21.08 3.74
C LEU A 409 33.11 21.71 2.54
N GLY A 410 32.45 21.84 1.39
CA GLY A 410 33.04 22.38 0.16
C GLY A 410 34.17 21.52 -0.40
N ARG A 411 34.15 20.20 -0.13
CA ARG A 411 35.18 19.23 -0.56
C ARG A 411 34.52 18.07 -1.27
N SER A 412 35.19 17.53 -2.28
CA SER A 412 34.71 16.31 -2.91
C SER A 412 34.91 15.12 -1.97
N LYS A 413 34.13 14.08 -2.20
CA LYS A 413 34.25 12.82 -1.48
C LYS A 413 35.65 12.22 -1.58
N GLU A 414 36.27 12.28 -2.76
CA GLU A 414 37.63 11.77 -2.97
C GLU A 414 38.66 12.53 -2.12
N GLU A 415 38.50 13.85 -1.97
CA GLU A 415 39.34 14.65 -1.08
C GLU A 415 39.09 14.26 0.39
N LEU A 416 37.82 14.15 0.79
CA LEU A 416 37.43 13.80 2.15
C LEU A 416 37.94 12.42 2.58
N GLN A 417 38.00 11.46 1.66
CA GLN A 417 38.54 10.12 1.93
C GLN A 417 40.05 10.12 2.23
N ASN A 418 40.78 11.13 1.77
CA ASN A 418 42.23 11.25 1.93
C ASN A 418 42.65 12.12 3.12
N ILE A 419 41.70 12.80 3.78
CA ILE A 419 41.96 13.69 4.92
C ILE A 419 41.19 13.22 6.16
N THR A 420 41.71 13.56 7.33
CA THR A 420 41.03 13.31 8.60
C THR A 420 40.13 14.47 9.00
N TRP A 421 39.15 14.22 9.87
CA TRP A 421 38.30 15.31 10.39
C TRP A 421 39.08 16.29 11.27
N LEU A 422 40.23 15.87 11.80
CA LEU A 422 41.15 16.71 12.57
C LEU A 422 41.72 17.85 11.73
N GLU A 423 42.07 17.58 10.46
CA GLU A 423 42.69 18.53 9.54
C GLU A 423 41.75 19.65 9.08
N ILE A 424 40.44 19.41 9.16
CA ILE A 424 39.42 20.35 8.69
C ILE A 424 38.69 21.06 9.83
N THR A 425 38.89 20.64 11.09
CA THR A 425 38.25 21.26 12.26
C THR A 425 39.00 22.54 12.65
N HIS A 426 38.27 23.59 13.03
CA HIS A 426 38.88 24.84 13.47
C HIS A 426 39.75 24.64 14.72
N PRO A 427 40.96 25.24 14.81
CA PRO A 427 41.91 24.99 15.92
C PRO A 427 41.33 25.23 17.33
N GLU A 428 40.50 26.25 17.50
CA GLU A 428 39.86 26.56 18.80
C GLU A 428 38.83 25.50 19.25
N ASP A 429 38.27 24.74 18.31
CA ASP A 429 37.20 23.77 18.59
C ASP A 429 37.73 22.32 18.64
N LEU A 430 38.97 22.09 18.19
CA LEU A 430 39.57 20.77 18.03
C LEU A 430 39.75 20.00 19.34
N ASP A 431 40.27 20.66 20.37
CA ASP A 431 40.55 20.02 21.67
C ASP A 431 39.26 19.52 22.35
N THR A 432 38.18 20.30 22.23
CA THR A 432 36.88 19.95 22.80
C THR A 432 36.27 18.74 22.08
N ASP A 433 36.34 18.70 20.75
CA ASP A 433 35.82 17.57 19.97
C ASP A 433 36.62 16.29 20.22
N LEU A 434 37.95 16.38 20.32
CA LEU A 434 38.83 15.27 20.68
C LEU A 434 38.46 14.67 22.05
N GLU A 435 38.15 15.51 23.05
CA GLU A 435 37.76 15.03 24.37
C GLU A 435 36.45 14.23 24.32
N TYR A 436 35.41 14.75 23.64
CA TYR A 436 34.15 14.02 23.46
C TYR A 436 34.33 12.73 22.66
N PHE A 437 35.12 12.78 21.59
CA PHE A 437 35.40 11.60 20.77
C PHE A 437 36.12 10.50 21.56
N GLU A 438 37.08 10.85 22.41
CA GLU A 438 37.76 9.91 23.30
C GLU A 438 36.83 9.29 24.36
N GLN A 439 35.88 10.06 24.88
CA GLN A 439 34.86 9.55 25.80
C GLN A 439 33.91 8.58 25.08
N PHE A 440 33.49 8.92 23.86
CA PHE A 440 32.65 8.08 23.01
C PHE A 440 33.33 6.75 22.67
N LYS A 441 34.59 6.80 22.23
CA LYS A 441 35.38 5.62 21.90
C LYS A 441 35.61 4.68 23.09
N LYS A 442 35.71 5.23 24.30
CA LYS A 442 35.82 4.47 25.56
C LYS A 442 34.48 3.92 26.07
N GLY A 443 33.37 4.18 25.36
CA GLY A 443 32.03 3.78 25.78
C GLY A 443 31.55 4.51 27.04
N LYS A 444 32.12 5.67 27.38
CA LYS A 444 31.65 6.48 28.50
C LYS A 444 30.37 7.25 28.15
N ILE A 445 30.18 7.53 26.86
CA ILE A 445 29.00 8.17 26.29
C ILE A 445 28.60 7.42 25.02
N ASP A 446 27.30 7.21 24.81
CA ASP A 446 26.78 6.45 23.67
C ASP A 446 26.77 7.26 22.37
N GLN A 447 26.67 8.58 22.48
CA GLN A 447 26.67 9.53 21.37
C GLN A 447 26.99 10.93 21.91
N TYR A 448 27.40 11.85 21.04
CA TYR A 448 27.60 13.24 21.42
C TYR A 448 27.22 14.21 20.31
N SER A 449 26.89 15.44 20.69
CA SER A 449 26.58 16.51 19.76
C SER A 449 27.33 17.79 20.14
N LEU A 450 27.84 18.48 19.13
CA LEU A 450 28.68 19.66 19.28
C LEU A 450 28.41 20.67 18.17
N GLU A 451 28.21 21.94 18.54
CA GLU A 451 28.27 23.06 17.59
C GLU A 451 29.73 23.50 17.42
N LYS A 452 30.30 23.32 16.23
CA LYS A 452 31.71 23.67 15.95
C LYS A 452 31.90 24.25 14.56
N ARG A 453 33.09 24.78 14.29
CA ARG A 453 33.51 25.27 12.98
C ARG A 453 34.36 24.26 12.23
N PHE A 454 34.06 24.11 10.93
CA PHE A 454 34.96 23.49 9.97
C PHE A 454 35.54 24.56 9.03
N ILE A 455 36.76 24.33 8.55
CA ILE A 455 37.47 25.19 7.60
C ILE A 455 37.36 24.58 6.20
N LYS A 456 36.83 25.33 5.24
CA LYS A 456 36.72 24.94 3.83
C LYS A 456 38.05 25.10 3.09
N PRO A 457 38.21 24.51 1.88
CA PRO A 457 39.44 24.66 1.10
C PRO A 457 39.81 26.11 0.74
N ASP A 458 38.81 27.00 0.65
CA ASP A 458 39.00 28.43 0.40
C ASP A 458 39.40 29.23 1.66
N GLY A 459 39.51 28.56 2.81
CA GLY A 459 39.82 29.16 4.11
C GLY A 459 38.60 29.73 4.84
N SER A 460 37.40 29.71 4.26
CA SER A 460 36.19 30.16 4.93
C SER A 460 35.70 29.17 5.99
N GLU A 461 35.01 29.67 7.00
CA GLU A 461 34.45 28.86 8.08
C GLU A 461 32.99 28.49 7.80
N VAL A 462 32.61 27.26 8.17
CA VAL A 462 31.20 26.82 8.23
C VAL A 462 30.89 26.36 9.64
N TRP A 463 29.83 26.92 10.22
CA TRP A 463 29.31 26.47 11.50
C TRP A 463 28.43 25.26 11.28
N VAL A 464 28.71 24.18 11.98
CA VAL A 464 27.89 22.97 11.94
C VAL A 464 27.39 22.61 13.32
N ASN A 465 26.17 22.08 13.37
CA ASN A 465 25.77 21.21 14.47
C ASN A 465 26.10 19.77 14.06
N MET A 466 27.00 19.15 14.81
CA MET A 466 27.47 17.79 14.55
C MET A 466 26.85 16.83 15.57
N LEU A 467 26.51 15.61 15.13
CA LEU A 467 26.09 14.48 15.94
C LEU A 467 26.94 13.27 15.55
N VAL A 468 27.55 12.59 16.52
CA VAL A 468 28.28 11.34 16.33
C VAL A 468 27.62 10.23 17.13
N ALA A 469 27.33 9.12 16.45
CA ALA A 469 26.64 7.95 17.00
C ALA A 469 27.24 6.64 16.44
N PRO A 470 27.08 5.48 17.09
CA PRO A 470 27.64 4.22 16.62
C PRO A 470 26.93 3.73 15.34
N PHE A 471 27.69 3.12 14.41
CA PHE A 471 27.15 2.60 13.15
C PHE A 471 26.90 1.07 13.16
N CYS A 472 27.40 0.33 14.16
CA CYS A 472 27.17 -1.11 14.32
C CYS A 472 26.90 -1.48 15.78
N ASP A 473 25.99 -2.43 15.97
CA ASP A 473 25.45 -2.89 17.27
C ASP A 473 26.14 -4.20 17.75
N SER A 474 27.35 -4.49 17.25
CA SER A 474 28.15 -5.63 17.71
C SER A 474 29.08 -5.21 18.84
N GLU A 475 29.12 -5.97 19.93
CA GLU A 475 29.93 -5.75 21.15
C GLU A 475 31.45 -5.57 20.91
N GLU A 476 31.93 -5.76 19.68
CA GLU A 476 33.31 -5.58 19.29
C GLU A 476 33.56 -4.13 18.80
N LYS A 477 34.03 -3.29 19.74
CA LYS A 477 34.74 -2.00 19.57
C LYS A 477 34.13 -0.97 18.59
N TYR A 478 33.82 0.22 19.12
CA TYR A 478 33.43 1.46 18.42
C TYR A 478 34.48 1.99 17.41
N GLU A 479 34.87 1.20 16.40
CA GLU A 479 35.75 1.64 15.32
C GLU A 479 34.97 2.44 14.28
N ASP A 480 33.69 2.11 14.08
CA ASP A 480 32.81 2.75 13.09
C ASP A 480 31.70 3.58 13.74
N HIS A 481 31.54 4.79 13.24
CA HIS A 481 30.51 5.72 13.69
C HIS A 481 29.91 6.48 12.52
N VAL A 482 28.67 6.93 12.70
CA VAL A 482 28.02 7.86 11.79
C VAL A 482 28.21 9.27 12.34
N CYS A 483 28.66 10.17 11.48
CA CYS A 483 28.73 11.60 11.72
C CYS A 483 27.65 12.28 10.88
N ILE A 484 26.75 13.00 11.55
CA ILE A 484 25.70 13.79 10.90
C ILE A 484 25.98 15.26 11.18
N ILE A 485 26.07 16.07 10.12
CA ILE A 485 26.33 17.50 10.22
C ILE A 485 25.18 18.29 9.59
N THR A 486 24.79 19.36 10.28
CA THR A 486 23.82 20.34 9.77
C THR A 486 24.48 21.69 9.72
N ASP A 487 24.43 22.38 8.58
CA ASP A 487 24.92 23.75 8.46
C ASP A 487 24.02 24.70 9.26
N ILE A 488 24.60 25.36 10.27
CA ILE A 488 23.93 26.34 11.13
C ILE A 488 24.55 27.74 10.97
N THR A 489 25.31 27.97 9.90
CA THR A 489 26.01 29.24 9.65
C THR A 489 25.07 30.43 9.60
N GLU A 490 23.96 30.31 8.87
CA GLU A 490 22.96 31.38 8.80
C GLU A 490 22.29 31.64 10.16
N ARG A 491 22.02 30.57 10.93
CA ARG A 491 21.50 30.70 12.30
C ARG A 491 22.49 31.46 13.19
N LYS A 492 23.78 31.12 13.16
CA LYS A 492 24.82 31.81 13.95
C LYS A 492 24.99 33.27 13.54
N LYS A 493 24.93 33.58 12.24
CA LYS A 493 24.92 34.98 11.75
C LYS A 493 23.72 35.75 12.28
N MET A 494 22.52 35.18 12.22
CA MET A 494 21.30 35.81 12.75
C MET A 494 21.39 36.01 14.27
N GLU A 495 21.89 35.03 15.02
CA GLU A 495 22.11 35.15 16.47
C GLU A 495 23.09 36.30 16.79
N ALA A 496 24.18 36.42 16.04
CA ALA A 496 25.16 37.49 16.19
C ALA A 496 24.59 38.87 15.82
N GLU A 497 23.82 38.97 14.74
CA GLU A 497 23.18 40.21 14.31
C GLU A 497 22.11 40.68 15.31
N LEU A 498 21.26 39.75 15.79
CA LEU A 498 20.28 40.06 16.84
C LEU A 498 20.97 40.52 18.12
N LYS A 499 22.06 39.87 18.52
CA LYS A 499 22.86 40.31 19.66
C LYS A 499 23.40 41.73 19.43
N TYR A 500 24.01 41.99 18.27
CA TYR A 500 24.51 43.32 17.94
C TYR A 500 23.41 44.39 18.00
N ASN A 501 22.24 44.13 17.40
CA ASN A 501 21.08 45.03 17.41
C ASN A 501 20.49 45.23 18.80
N SER A 502 20.54 44.21 19.66
CA SER A 502 20.07 44.30 21.05
C SER A 502 21.01 45.10 21.95
N GLU A 503 22.28 45.28 21.53
CA GLU A 503 23.31 45.95 22.33
C GLU A 503 23.69 47.34 21.77
N HIS A 504 23.45 47.60 20.49
CA HIS A 504 23.88 48.83 19.81
C HIS A 504 22.72 49.56 19.13
N VAL A 505 22.84 50.89 19.05
CA VAL A 505 21.97 51.72 18.21
C VAL A 505 22.52 51.73 16.78
N LEU A 506 21.84 51.04 15.86
CA LEU A 506 22.25 50.84 14.47
C LEU A 506 22.71 52.11 13.74
N LEU A 507 22.03 53.25 13.95
CA LEU A 507 22.39 54.53 13.32
C LEU A 507 23.81 54.98 13.67
N THR A 508 24.21 54.79 14.93
CA THR A 508 25.44 55.36 15.51
C THR A 508 26.51 54.32 15.77
N GLY A 509 26.16 53.03 15.83
CA GLY A 509 27.07 51.94 16.24
C GLY A 509 27.52 52.04 17.70
N LEU A 510 26.89 52.89 18.52
CA LEU A 510 27.16 53.04 19.94
C LEU A 510 26.32 52.05 20.74
N TYR A 511 26.82 51.67 21.92
CA TYR A 511 26.04 50.89 22.88
C TYR A 511 24.75 51.61 23.27
N ASN A 512 23.67 50.85 23.40
CA ASN A 512 22.35 51.37 23.75
C ASN A 512 22.17 51.53 25.26
N ARG A 513 20.99 52.02 25.67
CA ARG A 513 20.60 52.19 27.07
C ARG A 513 20.69 50.89 27.88
N THR A 514 20.28 49.75 27.32
CA THR A 514 20.30 48.46 28.02
C THR A 514 21.71 48.02 28.40
N VAL A 515 22.70 48.32 27.54
CA VAL A 515 24.11 48.04 27.87
C VAL A 515 24.62 49.00 28.95
N LEU A 516 24.27 50.29 28.89
CA LEU A 516 24.60 51.24 29.96
C LEU A 516 24.06 50.77 31.31
N GLU A 517 22.79 50.36 31.37
CA GLU A 517 22.16 49.83 32.59
C GLU A 517 22.93 48.61 33.13
N ARG A 518 23.26 47.63 32.27
CA ARG A 518 24.07 46.46 32.66
C ARG A 518 25.46 46.84 33.19
N VAL A 519 26.11 47.82 32.58
CA VAL A 519 27.43 48.31 33.01
C VAL A 519 27.33 49.00 34.37
N LEU A 520 26.30 49.83 34.59
CA LEU A 520 26.05 50.48 35.87
C LEU A 520 25.74 49.47 36.97
N ASP A 521 24.87 48.49 36.70
CA ASP A 521 24.51 47.44 37.66
C ASP A 521 25.73 46.60 38.06
N ARG A 522 26.55 46.19 37.08
CA ARG A 522 27.79 45.47 37.35
C ARG A 522 28.73 46.29 38.22
N ASP A 523 28.96 47.55 37.84
CA ASP A 523 29.92 48.40 38.54
C ASP A 523 29.42 48.81 39.94
N ALA A 524 28.11 48.90 40.16
CA ALA A 524 27.51 49.19 41.48
C ALA A 524 27.89 48.14 42.55
N THR A 525 28.22 46.91 42.14
CA THR A 525 28.70 45.86 43.05
C THR A 525 30.18 46.00 43.43
N LEU A 526 30.93 46.83 42.72
CA LEU A 526 32.37 47.06 42.97
C LEU A 526 32.55 48.25 43.93
N PRO A 527 33.48 48.18 44.91
CA PRO A 527 33.78 49.30 45.80
C PRO A 527 34.11 50.59 45.01
N LEU A 528 33.68 51.76 45.51
CA LEU A 528 34.06 53.07 44.94
C LEU A 528 35.51 53.42 45.29
N THR A 529 36.46 52.66 44.76
CA THR A 529 37.88 52.99 44.80
C THR A 529 38.24 54.13 43.84
N GLU A 530 37.45 54.30 42.78
CA GLU A 530 37.60 55.37 41.79
C GLU A 530 36.31 56.16 41.65
N LYS A 531 36.41 57.48 41.46
CA LYS A 531 35.25 58.35 41.20
C LYS A 531 34.60 58.00 39.87
N ARG A 532 33.27 58.07 39.81
CA ARG A 532 32.47 57.72 38.63
C ARG A 532 31.44 58.79 38.38
N GLY A 533 31.21 59.12 37.12
CA GLY A 533 30.28 60.17 36.74
C GLY A 533 29.62 59.89 35.40
N LEU A 534 28.41 60.42 35.25
CA LEU A 534 27.65 60.37 34.01
C LEU A 534 27.51 61.78 33.45
N VAL A 535 27.87 61.94 32.18
CA VAL A 535 27.68 63.19 31.44
C VAL A 535 26.59 62.96 30.40
N TYR A 536 25.41 63.50 30.67
CA TYR A 536 24.25 63.47 29.79
C TYR A 536 24.36 64.59 28.77
N ILE A 537 24.11 64.26 27.51
CA ILE A 537 24.05 65.20 26.40
C ILE A 537 22.65 65.07 25.82
N ASN A 538 21.87 66.13 25.95
CA ASN A 538 20.52 66.21 25.38
C ASN A 538 20.53 67.06 24.11
N LEU A 539 20.13 66.45 23.00
CA LEU A 539 20.04 67.06 21.68
C LEU A 539 18.60 67.14 21.18
N SER A 540 17.60 67.17 22.07
CA SER A 540 16.18 67.25 21.70
C SER A 540 15.83 68.40 20.76
N ALA A 541 16.62 69.48 20.79
CA ALA A 541 16.48 70.60 19.87
C ALA A 541 16.77 70.24 18.39
N LEU A 542 17.46 69.13 18.11
CA LEU A 542 17.68 68.61 16.76
C LEU A 542 16.38 68.19 16.05
N HIS A 543 15.31 67.87 16.79
CA HIS A 543 14.01 67.60 16.19
C HIS A 543 13.49 68.77 15.33
N ALA A 544 13.88 70.00 15.64
CA ALA A 544 13.57 71.18 14.82
C ALA A 544 14.19 71.09 13.42
N LEU A 545 15.35 70.43 13.25
CA LEU A 545 15.94 70.19 11.93
C LEU A 545 15.12 69.22 11.09
N SER A 546 14.46 68.25 11.73
CA SER A 546 13.60 67.31 11.01
C SER A 546 12.43 68.03 10.33
N LEU A 547 11.89 69.08 10.96
CA LEU A 547 10.81 69.91 10.39
C LEU A 547 11.30 70.79 9.23
N ARG A 548 12.55 71.25 9.27
CA ARG A 548 13.10 72.21 8.29
C ARG A 548 13.83 71.57 7.11
N TYR A 549 14.52 70.47 7.34
CA TYR A 549 15.42 69.81 6.38
C TYR A 549 15.09 68.33 6.15
N GLY A 550 14.11 67.78 6.87
CA GLY A 550 13.68 66.39 6.74
C GLY A 550 14.41 65.40 7.66
N PHE A 551 13.80 64.23 7.81
CA PHE A 551 14.26 63.18 8.73
C PHE A 551 15.67 62.66 8.42
N GLN A 552 15.99 62.45 7.13
CA GLN A 552 17.31 61.95 6.72
C GLN A 552 18.46 62.89 7.13
N TYR A 553 18.22 64.20 7.07
CA TYR A 553 19.21 65.19 7.50
C TYR A 553 19.44 65.15 9.01
N ASN A 554 18.37 64.98 9.80
CA ASN A 554 18.47 64.82 11.24
C ASN A 554 19.29 63.57 11.63
N GLN A 555 19.01 62.43 10.99
CA GLN A 555 19.74 61.18 11.20
C GLN A 555 21.22 61.31 10.83
N PHE A 556 21.54 61.99 9.73
CA PHE A 556 22.92 62.31 9.35
C PHE A 556 23.62 63.17 10.42
N MET A 557 22.95 64.19 10.96
CA MET A 557 23.50 65.04 12.01
C MET A 557 23.75 64.27 13.31
N ILE A 558 22.81 63.42 13.74
CA ILE A 558 22.97 62.56 14.92
C ILE A 558 24.17 61.63 14.75
N LYS A 559 24.32 60.99 13.58
CA LYS A 559 25.47 60.13 13.28
C LYS A 559 26.79 60.91 13.30
N LYS A 560 26.84 62.08 12.67
CA LYS A 560 28.05 62.93 12.63
C LYS A 560 28.47 63.41 14.02
N ILE A 561 27.50 63.76 14.87
CA ILE A 561 27.74 64.12 16.26
C ILE A 561 28.25 62.90 17.03
N ALA A 562 27.61 61.73 16.89
CA ALA A 562 28.07 60.50 17.53
C ALA A 562 29.51 60.16 17.16
N ASP A 563 29.87 60.24 15.87
CA ASP A 563 31.24 59.97 15.41
C ASP A 563 32.27 60.97 15.96
N SER A 564 31.87 62.24 16.16
CA SER A 564 32.72 63.24 16.81
C SER A 564 32.86 62.99 18.31
N LEU A 565 31.78 62.58 18.98
CA LEU A 565 31.80 62.28 20.41
C LEU A 565 32.60 61.00 20.72
N LYS A 566 32.61 60.01 19.81
CA LYS A 566 33.43 58.79 19.94
C LYS A 566 34.92 59.07 20.13
N THR A 567 35.42 60.21 19.67
CA THR A 567 36.84 60.59 19.82
C THR A 567 37.25 60.78 21.28
N PHE A 568 36.29 61.00 22.19
CA PHE A 568 36.52 61.09 23.63
C PHE A 568 36.55 59.71 24.34
N CYS A 569 36.19 58.63 23.65
CA CYS A 569 36.16 57.29 24.23
C CYS A 569 37.56 56.74 24.46
N HIS A 570 37.77 56.17 25.64
CA HIS A 570 38.98 55.44 26.03
C HIS A 570 38.61 54.46 27.15
N GLU A 571 39.56 53.70 27.70
CA GLU A 571 39.29 52.61 28.65
C GLU A 571 38.41 53.02 29.85
N LYS A 572 38.56 54.26 30.33
CA LYS A 572 37.80 54.83 31.46
C LYS A 572 36.64 55.74 31.07
N CYS A 573 36.37 55.92 29.78
CA CYS A 573 35.31 56.79 29.27
C CYS A 573 34.58 56.09 28.13
N THR A 574 33.35 55.64 28.38
CA THR A 574 32.53 54.94 27.39
C THR A 574 31.33 55.78 27.01
N LEU A 575 31.07 55.92 25.71
CA LEU A 575 29.92 56.64 25.16
C LEU A 575 28.77 55.68 24.83
N PHE A 576 27.57 56.09 25.22
CA PHE A 576 26.32 55.37 24.97
C PHE A 576 25.34 56.26 24.24
N ASN A 577 24.50 55.66 23.40
CA ASN A 577 23.36 56.31 22.77
C ASN A 577 22.07 55.75 23.42
N THR A 578 21.47 56.52 24.31
CA THR A 578 20.40 56.02 25.20
C THR A 578 18.99 56.22 24.65
N TYR A 579 18.81 57.27 23.84
CA TYR A 579 17.57 57.66 23.18
C TYR A 579 17.91 58.34 21.84
N GLU A 580 16.92 58.56 20.97
CA GLU A 580 17.13 59.14 19.62
C GLU A 580 18.02 60.40 19.61
N ASP A 581 17.91 61.22 20.65
CA ASP A 581 18.54 62.52 20.81
C ASP A 581 19.42 62.61 22.08
N ARG A 582 19.75 61.51 22.75
CA ARG A 582 20.52 61.54 24.02
C ARG A 582 21.72 60.63 24.04
N PHE A 583 22.88 61.25 24.23
CA PHE A 583 24.14 60.56 24.46
C PHE A 583 24.53 60.64 25.93
N VAL A 584 25.19 59.61 26.44
CA VAL A 584 25.69 59.56 27.81
C VAL A 584 27.12 59.07 27.81
N PHE A 585 28.03 59.85 28.38
CA PHE A 585 29.36 59.33 28.73
C PHE A 585 29.32 58.79 30.14
N TYR A 586 29.85 57.58 30.32
CA TYR A 586 30.19 57.04 31.63
C TYR A 586 31.70 57.13 31.83
N VAL A 587 32.09 58.01 32.77
CA VAL A 587 33.48 58.39 33.02
C VAL A 587 33.92 57.86 34.37
N LYS A 588 35.12 57.27 34.44
CA LYS A 588 35.70 56.65 35.63
C LYS A 588 37.08 57.23 35.94
N GLY A 589 37.44 57.28 37.22
CA GLY A 589 38.80 57.57 37.66
C GLY A 589 39.28 59.01 37.44
N TYR A 590 38.36 59.98 37.34
CA TYR A 590 38.73 61.39 37.32
C TYR A 590 39.16 61.86 38.73
N LYS A 591 40.09 62.82 38.79
CA LYS A 591 40.73 63.32 40.02
C LYS A 591 39.79 64.23 40.80
N ASP A 592 39.25 65.25 40.14
CA ASP A 592 38.45 66.30 40.75
C ASP A 592 37.32 66.82 39.84
N LYS A 593 36.47 67.69 40.40
CA LYS A 593 35.38 68.32 39.65
C LYS A 593 35.88 69.20 38.50
N ASN A 594 37.11 69.71 38.56
CA ASN A 594 37.68 70.55 37.51
C ASN A 594 37.97 69.72 36.26
N GLU A 595 38.48 68.50 36.43
CA GLU A 595 38.72 67.56 35.32
C GLU A 595 37.41 67.18 34.61
N LEU A 596 36.37 66.85 35.37
CA LEU A 596 35.06 66.54 34.80
C LEU A 596 34.42 67.77 34.10
N THR A 597 34.59 68.95 34.68
CA THR A 597 34.12 70.22 34.07
C THR A 597 34.91 70.53 32.79
N ALA A 598 36.22 70.30 32.77
CA ALA A 598 37.05 70.48 31.58
C ALA A 598 36.65 69.53 30.46
N PHE A 599 36.37 68.26 30.80
CA PHE A 599 35.81 67.29 29.87
C PHE A 599 34.48 67.76 29.27
N CYS A 600 33.55 68.23 30.11
CA CYS A 600 32.26 68.77 29.64
C CYS A 600 32.42 70.00 28.74
N LYS A 601 33.40 70.88 29.02
CA LYS A 601 33.72 72.02 28.14
C LYS A 601 34.24 71.57 26.77
N SER A 602 35.10 70.55 26.73
CA SER A 602 35.58 69.96 25.47
C SER A 602 34.45 69.34 24.66
N VAL A 603 33.56 68.58 25.32
CA VAL A 603 32.34 68.04 24.71
C VAL A 603 31.45 69.16 24.18
N ALA A 604 31.22 70.22 24.97
CA ALA A 604 30.42 71.38 24.55
C ALA A 604 31.02 72.09 23.33
N ALA A 605 32.34 72.25 23.28
CA ALA A 605 33.03 72.86 22.14
C ALA A 605 32.86 72.01 20.86
N THR A 606 33.00 70.68 20.97
CA THR A 606 32.76 69.76 19.85
C THR A 606 31.30 69.75 19.40
N LEU A 607 30.33 69.84 20.31
CA LEU A 607 28.92 69.97 19.95
C LEU A 607 28.64 71.31 19.25
N ASN A 608 29.20 72.40 19.77
CA ASN A 608 28.98 73.74 19.22
C ASN A 608 29.50 73.87 17.78
N SER A 609 30.60 73.21 17.42
CA SER A 609 31.12 73.23 16.04
C SER A 609 30.17 72.61 15.01
N HIS A 610 29.30 71.69 15.45
CA HIS A 610 28.26 71.10 14.59
C HIS A 610 26.91 71.81 14.69
N LEU A 611 26.55 72.35 15.86
CA LEU A 611 25.21 72.88 16.12
C LEU A 611 25.07 74.39 15.84
N TYR A 612 26.16 75.17 15.95
CA TYR A 612 26.14 76.63 15.84
C TYR A 612 25.59 77.11 14.48
N ILE A 613 26.00 76.46 13.39
CA ILE A 613 25.58 76.78 12.02
C ILE A 613 24.06 76.66 11.84
N HIS A 614 23.42 75.84 12.67
CA HIS A 614 21.98 75.57 12.61
C HIS A 614 21.16 76.38 13.62
N GLY A 615 21.81 77.20 14.47
CA GLY A 615 21.14 77.95 15.53
C GLY A 615 20.52 77.07 16.62
N ILE A 616 21.08 75.88 16.84
CA ILE A 616 20.58 74.89 17.81
C ILE A 616 21.52 74.83 19.01
N THR A 617 20.94 74.58 20.18
CA THR A 617 21.68 74.40 21.43
C THR A 617 21.58 72.96 21.92
N ALA A 618 22.58 72.52 22.69
CA ALA A 618 22.59 71.23 23.36
C ALA A 618 22.63 71.45 24.88
N GLY A 619 21.95 70.60 25.63
CA GLY A 619 22.05 70.55 27.08
C GLY A 619 23.12 69.55 27.50
N ILE A 620 23.99 69.91 28.45
CA ILE A 620 24.90 68.97 29.10
C ILE A 620 24.55 68.91 30.60
N GLY A 621 24.20 67.73 31.09
CA GLY A 621 23.98 67.44 32.50
C GLY A 621 25.09 66.56 33.04
N VAL A 622 25.50 66.76 34.30
CA VAL A 622 26.56 65.97 34.93
C VAL A 622 26.06 65.46 36.27
N ILE A 623 26.20 64.15 36.49
CA ILE A 623 25.87 63.48 37.75
C ILE A 623 27.13 62.77 38.24
N GLU A 624 27.57 63.09 39.45
CA GLU A 624 28.61 62.37 40.18
C GLU A 624 27.96 61.22 40.97
N ILE A 625 28.53 60.02 40.85
CA ILE A 625 28.00 58.81 41.46
C ILE A 625 28.68 58.64 42.83
N ASP A 626 27.98 59.05 43.89
CA ASP A 626 28.40 58.92 45.30
C ASP A 626 27.82 57.65 45.95
N GLU A 627 28.31 57.24 47.14
CA GLU A 627 27.93 56.00 47.83
C GLU A 627 26.40 55.79 48.00
N ASP A 628 25.64 56.88 48.18
CA ASP A 628 24.18 56.85 48.28
C ASP A 628 23.49 56.64 46.92
N LEU A 629 24.09 57.13 45.83
CA LEU A 629 23.52 57.11 44.48
C LEU A 629 23.83 55.79 43.75
N VAL A 630 24.95 55.14 44.10
CA VAL A 630 25.44 53.89 43.48
C VAL A 630 24.40 52.76 43.54
N LYS A 631 23.54 52.77 44.55
CA LYS A 631 22.54 51.71 44.79
C LYS A 631 21.17 52.01 44.16
N ASP A 632 20.96 53.19 43.58
CA ASP A 632 19.67 53.61 43.01
C ASP A 632 19.82 54.04 41.53
N ARG A 633 19.87 53.03 40.65
CA ARG A 633 20.01 53.20 39.19
C ARG A 633 18.89 54.05 38.58
N ASP A 634 17.66 53.87 39.04
CA ASP A 634 16.51 54.59 38.49
C ASP A 634 16.58 56.09 38.81
N ARG A 635 17.23 56.46 39.92
CA ARG A 635 17.53 57.86 40.26
C ARG A 635 18.70 58.43 39.45
N ILE A 636 19.65 57.59 39.05
CA ILE A 636 20.76 57.98 38.17
C ILE A 636 20.26 58.26 36.75
N LEU A 637 19.35 57.43 36.21
CA LEU A 637 18.89 57.49 34.82
C LEU A 637 17.62 58.33 34.57
N ARG A 638 17.08 58.99 35.60
CA ARG A 638 16.01 60.00 35.49
C ARG A 638 16.56 61.32 34.97
#